data_AF-A0A078KTQ9-F1
#
_entry.id   AF-A0A078KTQ9-F1
#
_cell.length_a   1.000
_cell.length_b   1.000
_cell.length_c   1.000
_cell.angle_alpha   90.00
_cell.angle_beta   90.00
_cell.angle_gamma   90.00
#
_symmetry.space_group_name_H-M   'P 1'
#
loop_
_entity.id
_entity.type
_entity.pdbx_description
1 polymer ?
#
loop_
_entity_poly.entity_id
_entity_poly.type
_entity_poly.pdbx_seq_one_letter_code
_entity_poly.pdbx_strand_id
1 'polypeptide(L)'
;MQSKIDVHIKKKRKIADAVSNSPERNAINFVPVFEQLMQTDLAHKKRSEPASLAYDRVKQEISDAEEEFKKIKKRKGRNKRKSTLKETISTKKKWISDVDDAEAKNFLALWVAMFHSYQLELVVNQKEQVRQEGLAVKRASVEFGRILQDVIAQHIEIEGKTLSWSEIAKYKNILNRFHESIKTIVIEDKKEVTLERITKLLSDHDLTIVHDCVDHAIYTQIYRENNQLVITHCNRGEGLRSTYNLVYRINIAGLDLKQLRTAIVTITGLKVRKGNDEEYKKFYEQYDKTLKDLGFSFSWGKHVTPQKIGNCVLANLKGLLKERLPEDVYKWCTKEIKDLGTIQHLINPMLQSGKNLKNKQFNIDMDDDFFHLRQLINYIFDKSVEGIINDHLGNVRKSEALKKALKAIGRYEKVINENKNLSKDNRWKLKNYIHSKIDLYKKILLNPEMRQPEILYQVLWSEAQKILTLSSGDASKNEFFKHLIGKAARNPHIFSELYDYCYREKRENSDVLLKLIFSQVIETIDNDFLLSDPENMTIYRESLRRILIKECEKRPYDYELIALLINTHLTHINPTLYIAASAAMGDLINEGFKYEILKSLFDSTLKNRDFLDLFVRNKIPQITRFFRQQKESFDLRAFFKAAVELIIEPIGFPLTQEKLQLQLDEILHYPSERTAEKDKIKRFLELYCYKQLLDSKKINATNINYWKNINVLAHQCKQISYCVPDALKLADSVLDRYYTLKPVVPKVALSQGGLIPERNQYIW
;
A
#
# COMPACT_ATOMS: atom_id res chain seq x y z
N MET A 1 -63.66 -33.24 -4.15
CA MET A 1 -62.42 -32.50 -4.53
C MET A 1 -62.63 -30.99 -4.63
N GLN A 2 -63.82 -30.49 -5.00
CA GLN A 2 -64.12 -29.05 -5.06
C GLN A 2 -63.86 -28.27 -3.75
N SER A 3 -64.17 -28.84 -2.56
CA SER A 3 -63.96 -28.14 -1.29
C SER A 3 -62.48 -27.89 -0.95
N LYS A 4 -61.55 -28.71 -1.45
CA LYS A 4 -60.11 -28.49 -1.28
C LYS A 4 -59.57 -27.43 -2.24
N ILE A 5 -60.19 -27.28 -3.42
CA ILE A 5 -59.83 -26.25 -4.41
C ILE A 5 -60.34 -24.88 -3.96
N ASP A 6 -61.58 -24.78 -3.44
CA ASP A 6 -62.15 -23.52 -2.96
C ASP A 6 -61.44 -22.96 -1.72
N VAL A 7 -60.95 -23.84 -0.83
CA VAL A 7 -60.12 -23.46 0.32
C VAL A 7 -58.74 -22.95 -0.14
N HIS A 8 -58.19 -23.49 -1.23
CA HIS A 8 -56.91 -23.03 -1.79
C HIS A 8 -57.03 -21.68 -2.52
N ILE A 9 -58.14 -21.45 -3.22
CA ILE A 9 -58.42 -20.16 -3.89
C ILE A 9 -58.73 -19.05 -2.87
N LYS A 10 -59.49 -19.34 -1.80
CA LYS A 10 -59.71 -18.38 -0.70
C LYS A 10 -58.43 -18.04 0.08
N LYS A 11 -57.50 -19.00 0.25
CA LYS A 11 -56.18 -18.74 0.86
C LYS A 11 -55.27 -17.87 -0.02
N LYS A 12 -55.29 -18.05 -1.34
CA LYS A 12 -54.51 -17.19 -2.27
C LYS A 12 -55.06 -15.75 -2.36
N ARG A 13 -56.39 -15.56 -2.34
CA ARG A 13 -56.98 -14.20 -2.34
C ARG A 13 -56.70 -13.41 -1.05
N LYS A 14 -56.69 -14.05 0.12
CA LYS A 14 -56.28 -13.39 1.38
C LYS A 14 -54.79 -13.00 1.46
N ILE A 15 -53.93 -13.58 0.61
CA ILE A 15 -52.51 -13.20 0.51
C ILE A 15 -52.31 -12.05 -0.48
N ALA A 16 -53.19 -11.91 -1.48
CA ALA A 16 -53.14 -10.82 -2.46
C ALA A 16 -53.73 -9.50 -1.92
N ASP A 17 -54.76 -9.55 -1.07
CA ASP A 17 -55.39 -8.35 -0.49
C ASP A 17 -54.75 -7.88 0.83
N ALA A 18 -53.60 -8.46 1.21
CA ALA A 18 -52.74 -8.01 2.30
C ALA A 18 -51.41 -7.43 1.78
N VAL A 19 -51.44 -6.82 0.58
CA VAL A 19 -50.34 -6.05 -0.02
C VAL A 19 -50.62 -4.53 0.10
N SER A 20 -51.22 -4.11 1.21
CA SER A 20 -51.14 -2.71 1.63
C SER A 20 -50.73 -2.64 3.10
N ASN A 21 -49.54 -2.10 3.31
CA ASN A 21 -48.86 -1.89 4.59
C ASN A 21 -48.39 -3.18 5.28
N SER A 22 -47.32 -3.77 4.74
CA SER A 22 -46.34 -4.39 5.63
C SER A 22 -45.95 -3.32 6.65
N PRO A 23 -45.96 -3.60 7.97
CA PRO A 23 -45.26 -2.73 8.90
C PRO A 23 -43.84 -2.66 8.38
N GLU A 24 -43.31 -1.44 8.20
CA GLU A 24 -41.91 -1.22 7.90
C GLU A 24 -41.13 -2.23 8.74
N ARG A 25 -40.40 -3.16 8.09
CA ARG A 25 -39.40 -3.93 8.81
C ARG A 25 -38.57 -2.86 9.49
N ASN A 26 -38.64 -2.76 10.82
CA ASN A 26 -37.73 -1.95 11.60
C ASN A 26 -36.33 -2.47 11.26
N ALA A 27 -35.72 -1.91 10.22
CA ALA A 27 -34.39 -2.25 9.80
C ALA A 27 -33.51 -1.83 10.97
N ILE A 28 -32.95 -2.81 11.67
CA ILE A 28 -32.13 -2.54 12.84
C ILE A 28 -30.93 -1.73 12.34
N ASN A 29 -30.83 -0.47 12.77
CA ASN A 29 -29.74 0.40 12.38
C ASN A 29 -28.46 -0.04 13.12
N PHE A 30 -27.49 -0.57 12.37
CA PHE A 30 -26.23 -1.07 12.90
C PHE A 30 -25.09 -0.03 12.90
N VAL A 31 -25.33 1.18 12.38
CA VAL A 31 -24.37 2.29 12.37
C VAL A 31 -23.80 2.60 13.76
N PRO A 32 -24.61 2.77 14.83
CA PRO A 32 -24.05 3.11 16.15
C PRO A 32 -23.16 2.00 16.72
N VAL A 33 -23.49 0.76 16.39
CA VAL A 33 -22.72 -0.41 16.85
C VAL A 33 -21.37 -0.50 16.14
N PHE A 34 -21.36 -0.25 14.83
CA PHE A 34 -20.11 -0.17 14.06
C PHE A 34 -19.25 1.01 14.51
N GLU A 35 -19.85 2.18 14.72
CA GLU A 35 -19.15 3.36 15.24
C GLU A 35 -18.49 3.06 16.59
N GLN A 36 -19.23 2.48 17.54
CA GLN A 36 -18.68 2.08 18.84
C GLN A 36 -17.53 1.08 18.69
N LEU A 37 -17.62 0.15 17.74
CA LEU A 37 -16.56 -0.82 17.47
C LEU A 37 -15.28 -0.13 16.97
N MET A 38 -15.39 0.78 16.01
CA MET A 38 -14.25 1.53 15.46
C MET A 38 -13.67 2.52 16.48
N GLN A 39 -14.50 3.15 17.31
CA GLN A 39 -14.02 3.98 18.42
C GLN A 39 -13.25 3.14 19.45
N THR A 40 -13.72 1.92 19.71
CA THR A 40 -13.00 0.96 20.56
C THR A 40 -11.67 0.58 19.91
N ASP A 41 -11.63 0.30 18.60
CA ASP A 41 -10.37 0.01 17.88
C ASP A 41 -9.38 1.17 17.98
N LEU A 42 -9.84 2.41 17.79
CA LEU A 42 -9.02 3.60 17.96
C LEU A 42 -8.52 3.75 19.41
N ALA A 43 -9.37 3.55 20.40
CA ALA A 43 -8.99 3.64 21.80
C ALA A 43 -7.95 2.55 22.18
N HIS A 44 -8.10 1.34 21.65
CA HIS A 44 -7.15 0.25 21.82
C HIS A 44 -5.80 0.58 21.15
N LYS A 45 -5.82 1.09 19.91
CA LYS A 45 -4.61 1.58 19.22
C LYS A 45 -3.88 2.63 20.06
N LYS A 46 -4.60 3.64 20.56
CA LYS A 46 -4.04 4.69 21.43
C LYS A 46 -3.48 4.17 22.75
N ARG A 47 -4.05 3.12 23.35
CA ARG A 47 -3.51 2.52 24.58
C ARG A 47 -2.20 1.77 24.36
N SER A 48 -1.96 1.28 23.14
CA SER A 48 -0.72 0.57 22.80
C SER A 48 0.51 1.48 22.63
N GLU A 49 0.30 2.76 22.31
CA GLU A 49 1.37 3.76 22.14
C GLU A 49 2.08 4.19 23.47
N PRO A 50 1.37 4.45 24.60
CA PRO A 50 1.95 4.93 25.86
C PRO A 50 2.89 3.97 26.61
N ALA A 51 2.74 2.64 26.49
CA ALA A 51 3.55 1.72 27.29
C ALA A 51 5.03 1.74 26.92
N SER A 52 5.34 2.02 25.65
CA SER A 52 6.73 2.17 25.22
C SER A 52 7.40 3.40 25.86
N LEU A 53 6.67 4.52 25.88
CA LEU A 53 7.11 5.78 26.47
C LEU A 53 7.20 5.72 28.01
N ALA A 54 6.41 4.87 28.67
CA ALA A 54 6.47 4.71 30.13
C ALA A 54 7.74 3.99 30.56
N TYR A 55 8.10 2.91 29.86
CA TYR A 55 9.27 2.14 30.19
C TYR A 55 10.58 2.90 29.87
N ASP A 56 10.69 3.53 28.69
CA ASP A 56 11.85 4.33 28.31
C ASP A 56 12.10 5.47 29.31
N ARG A 57 11.01 6.09 29.76
CA ARG A 57 11.04 7.11 30.81
C ARG A 57 11.54 6.54 32.13
N VAL A 58 11.06 5.36 32.57
CA VAL A 58 11.55 4.72 33.81
C VAL A 58 13.05 4.41 33.72
N LYS A 59 13.56 4.00 32.56
CA LYS A 59 15.00 3.81 32.35
C LYS A 59 15.79 5.11 32.36
N GLN A 60 15.29 6.14 31.69
CA GLN A 60 15.91 7.46 31.74
C GLN A 60 15.94 7.96 33.18
N GLU A 61 14.84 7.81 33.93
CA GLU A 61 14.76 8.17 35.34
C GLU A 61 15.71 7.34 36.23
N ILE A 62 15.97 6.06 35.91
CA ILE A 62 17.03 5.27 36.59
C ILE A 62 18.40 5.86 36.28
N SER A 63 18.69 6.16 35.00
CA SER A 63 19.98 6.73 34.57
C SER A 63 20.22 8.08 35.21
N ASP A 64 19.24 8.97 35.18
CA ASP A 64 19.28 10.30 35.79
C ASP A 64 19.45 10.20 37.31
N ALA A 65 18.72 9.29 37.97
CA ALA A 65 18.86 9.04 39.40
C ALA A 65 20.24 8.45 39.76
N GLU A 66 20.81 7.57 38.94
CA GLU A 66 22.16 7.02 39.12
C GLU A 66 23.24 8.08 38.92
N GLU A 67 23.05 8.98 37.95
CA GLU A 67 23.97 10.09 37.70
C GLU A 67 23.91 11.13 38.84
N GLU A 68 22.70 11.46 39.31
CA GLU A 68 22.50 12.30 40.50
C GLU A 68 23.12 11.65 41.75
N PHE A 69 22.92 10.34 41.92
CA PHE A 69 23.52 9.58 43.02
C PHE A 69 25.06 9.63 43.00
N LYS A 70 25.68 9.57 41.82
CA LYS A 70 27.14 9.71 41.63
C LYS A 70 27.65 11.12 41.94
N LYS A 71 26.85 12.16 41.67
CA LYS A 71 27.20 13.58 41.91
C LYS A 71 27.16 14.00 43.39
N ILE A 72 26.55 13.21 44.28
CA ILE A 72 26.46 13.52 45.73
C ILE A 72 27.81 13.26 46.44
N LYS A 73 28.59 14.33 46.70
CA LYS A 73 29.81 14.29 47.55
C LYS A 73 29.51 13.93 49.02
N LYS A 74 30.47 13.24 49.68
CA LYS A 74 30.43 12.80 51.08
C LYS A 74 30.50 13.99 52.08
N ARG A 75 29.37 14.63 52.41
CA ARG A 75 29.26 15.50 53.61
C ARG A 75 27.95 15.21 54.37
N LYS A 76 27.98 15.32 55.70
CA LYS A 76 26.84 15.07 56.61
C LYS A 76 25.64 15.93 56.22
N GLY A 77 24.44 15.32 56.13
CA GLY A 77 23.18 15.94 55.72
C GLY A 77 22.59 15.43 54.39
N ARG A 78 23.41 14.83 53.51
CA ARG A 78 22.95 14.28 52.21
C ARG A 78 22.60 12.78 52.21
N ASN A 79 22.73 12.10 53.35
CA ASN A 79 22.43 10.66 53.48
C ASN A 79 20.95 10.33 53.20
N LYS A 80 20.02 11.20 53.59
CA LYS A 80 18.58 11.01 53.33
C LYS A 80 18.28 11.04 51.83
N ARG A 81 18.76 12.08 51.11
CA ARG A 81 18.64 12.19 49.64
C ARG A 81 19.31 11.01 48.91
N LYS A 82 20.48 10.57 49.38
CA LYS A 82 21.18 9.40 48.83
C LYS A 82 20.40 8.09 49.06
N SER A 83 19.76 7.94 50.21
CA SER A 83 18.88 6.79 50.52
C SER A 83 17.63 6.78 49.64
N THR A 84 16.96 7.93 49.50
CA THR A 84 15.75 8.07 48.66
C THR A 84 16.05 7.78 47.18
N LEU A 85 17.18 8.27 46.67
CA LEU A 85 17.63 7.94 45.30
C LEU A 85 17.92 6.45 45.14
N LYS A 86 18.59 5.81 46.11
CA LYS A 86 18.88 4.36 46.08
C LYS A 86 17.59 3.53 46.08
N GLU A 87 16.62 3.91 46.89
CA GLU A 87 15.31 3.27 46.96
C GLU A 87 14.53 3.45 45.65
N THR A 88 14.52 4.67 45.10
CA THR A 88 13.90 4.96 43.78
C THR A 88 14.53 4.11 42.67
N ILE A 89 15.86 4.05 42.60
CA ILE A 89 16.60 3.21 41.63
C ILE A 89 16.22 1.73 41.81
N SER A 90 16.20 1.23 43.05
CA SER A 90 15.88 -0.17 43.34
C SER A 90 14.45 -0.52 42.94
N THR A 91 13.48 0.32 43.27
CA THR A 91 12.06 0.10 42.95
C THR A 91 11.84 0.11 41.44
N LYS A 92 12.46 1.04 40.72
CA LYS A 92 12.35 1.12 39.26
C LYS A 92 13.08 -0.03 38.54
N LYS A 93 14.24 -0.47 39.05
CA LYS A 93 14.93 -1.68 38.57
C LYS A 93 14.12 -2.95 38.80
N LYS A 94 13.47 -3.06 39.96
CA LYS A 94 12.55 -4.15 40.25
C LYS A 94 11.37 -4.15 39.29
N TRP A 95 10.77 -2.99 39.04
CA TRP A 95 9.69 -2.87 38.06
C TRP A 95 10.11 -3.34 36.65
N ILE A 96 11.32 -2.99 36.20
CA ILE A 96 11.89 -3.52 34.95
C ILE A 96 12.03 -5.05 35.00
N SER A 97 12.58 -5.60 36.08
CA SER A 97 12.73 -7.05 36.24
C SER A 97 11.38 -7.78 36.23
N ASP A 98 10.37 -7.22 36.88
CA ASP A 98 9.01 -7.80 36.95
C ASP A 98 8.36 -7.79 35.54
N VAL A 99 8.62 -6.75 34.74
CA VAL A 99 8.20 -6.67 33.33
C VAL A 99 8.91 -7.73 32.48
N ASP A 100 10.23 -7.87 32.63
CA ASP A 100 11.05 -8.85 31.90
C ASP A 100 10.62 -10.30 32.20
N ASP A 101 10.36 -10.59 33.47
CA ASP A 101 9.89 -11.91 33.93
C ASP A 101 8.50 -12.23 33.37
N ALA A 102 7.59 -11.24 33.31
CA ALA A 102 6.26 -11.40 32.73
C ALA A 102 6.32 -11.65 31.21
N GLU A 103 7.22 -10.97 30.48
CA GLU A 103 7.46 -11.20 29.05
C GLU A 103 8.03 -12.61 28.81
N ALA A 104 8.98 -13.05 29.64
CA ALA A 104 9.54 -14.39 29.53
C ALA A 104 8.52 -15.49 29.80
N LYS A 105 7.69 -15.34 30.84
CA LYS A 105 6.63 -16.28 31.20
C LYS A 105 5.57 -16.42 30.11
N ASN A 106 5.24 -15.32 29.42
CA ASN A 106 4.16 -15.26 28.45
C ASN A 106 4.62 -15.28 26.99
N PHE A 107 5.90 -15.55 26.72
CA PHE A 107 6.52 -15.45 25.39
C PHE A 107 5.71 -16.10 24.26
N LEU A 108 5.20 -17.32 24.46
CA LEU A 108 4.43 -18.01 23.41
C LEU A 108 3.13 -17.28 23.05
N ALA A 109 2.43 -16.70 24.01
CA ALA A 109 1.23 -15.91 23.75
C ALA A 109 1.56 -14.61 23.01
N LEU A 110 2.69 -13.99 23.34
CA LEU A 110 3.22 -12.81 22.65
C LEU A 110 3.63 -13.14 21.20
N TRP A 111 4.26 -14.30 21.00
CA TRP A 111 4.65 -14.78 19.67
C TRP A 111 3.43 -15.10 18.79
N VAL A 112 2.39 -15.73 19.35
CA VAL A 112 1.13 -15.98 18.63
C VAL A 112 0.45 -14.66 18.23
N ALA A 113 0.55 -13.61 19.06
CA ALA A 113 0.09 -12.27 18.70
C ALA A 113 0.85 -11.66 17.53
N MET A 114 2.18 -11.77 17.52
CA MET A 114 2.99 -11.38 16.36
C MET A 114 2.58 -12.17 15.10
N PHE A 115 2.30 -13.47 15.24
CA PHE A 115 1.96 -14.33 14.12
C PHE A 115 0.61 -13.97 13.48
N HIS A 116 -0.41 -13.77 14.32
CA HIS A 116 -1.77 -13.50 13.86
C HIS A 116 -2.10 -12.01 13.76
N SER A 117 -1.14 -11.15 14.09
CA SER A 117 -1.23 -9.68 14.00
C SER A 117 -2.43 -9.11 14.78
N TYR A 118 -2.60 -9.57 16.03
CA TYR A 118 -3.60 -9.03 16.96
C TYR A 118 -2.91 -8.31 18.13
N GLN A 119 -3.58 -7.31 18.68
CA GLN A 119 -3.12 -6.48 19.78
C GLN A 119 -3.18 -7.24 21.11
N LEU A 120 -2.25 -6.93 22.00
CA LEU A 120 -2.17 -7.54 23.32
C LEU A 120 -2.62 -6.57 24.41
N GLU A 121 -3.27 -7.07 25.46
CA GLU A 121 -3.50 -6.27 26.68
C GLU A 121 -2.17 -6.11 27.41
N LEU A 122 -1.76 -4.86 27.61
CA LEU A 122 -0.40 -4.37 27.89
C LEU A 122 0.33 -5.04 29.07
N VAL A 123 1.52 -5.60 28.79
CA VAL A 123 2.83 -5.17 29.34
C VAL A 123 3.89 -5.56 28.31
N VAL A 124 3.99 -4.85 27.17
CA VAL A 124 5.19 -4.98 26.33
C VAL A 124 5.59 -3.59 25.87
N ASN A 125 6.79 -3.19 26.28
CA ASN A 125 7.44 -2.02 25.76
C ASN A 125 7.81 -2.27 24.28
N GLN A 126 7.10 -1.65 23.33
CA GLN A 126 7.45 -1.75 21.91
C GLN A 126 8.82 -1.15 21.55
N LYS A 127 9.40 -0.28 22.39
CA LYS A 127 10.73 0.36 22.19
C LYS A 127 11.89 -0.31 22.90
N GLU A 128 11.65 -1.26 23.82
CA GLU A 128 12.73 -2.07 24.40
C GLU A 128 12.64 -3.57 24.10
N GLN A 129 11.55 -3.98 23.44
CA GLN A 129 11.53 -5.16 22.58
C GLN A 129 12.75 -5.18 21.64
N VAL A 130 13.32 -4.02 21.35
CA VAL A 130 14.49 -3.65 20.55
C VAL A 130 15.86 -4.15 21.04
N ARG A 131 16.09 -4.17 22.36
CA ARG A 131 17.39 -4.61 22.93
C ARG A 131 17.28 -6.02 23.50
N GLN A 132 16.08 -6.37 23.97
CA GLN A 132 15.66 -7.76 24.17
C GLN A 132 15.32 -8.47 22.85
N GLU A 133 15.35 -7.78 21.71
CA GLU A 133 15.05 -8.34 20.39
C GLU A 133 16.05 -9.43 20.08
N GLY A 134 17.31 -9.33 20.49
CA GLY A 134 18.24 -10.48 20.38
C GLY A 134 17.70 -11.78 21.01
N LEU A 135 17.00 -11.71 22.15
CA LEU A 135 16.33 -12.84 22.80
C LEU A 135 14.97 -13.17 22.17
N ALA A 136 14.15 -12.17 21.86
CA ALA A 136 12.82 -12.35 21.27
C ALA A 136 12.88 -12.81 19.80
N VAL A 137 13.79 -12.27 18.99
CA VAL A 137 14.19 -12.70 17.64
C VAL A 137 14.69 -14.13 17.68
N LYS A 138 15.56 -14.47 18.65
CA LYS A 138 16.06 -15.85 18.81
C LYS A 138 14.92 -16.80 19.16
N ARG A 139 14.09 -16.49 20.16
CA ARG A 139 12.94 -17.34 20.52
C ARG A 139 11.90 -17.42 19.40
N ALA A 140 11.66 -16.33 18.66
CA ALA A 140 10.72 -16.31 17.54
C ALA A 140 11.22 -17.10 16.33
N SER A 141 12.54 -17.07 16.07
CA SER A 141 13.19 -17.87 15.03
C SER A 141 13.19 -19.36 15.41
N VAL A 142 13.42 -19.69 16.68
CA VAL A 142 13.32 -21.06 17.20
C VAL A 142 11.89 -21.60 17.04
N GLU A 143 10.88 -20.83 17.43
CA GLU A 143 9.49 -21.25 17.30
C GLU A 143 9.06 -21.35 15.83
N PHE A 144 9.51 -20.42 14.98
CA PHE A 144 9.32 -20.54 13.54
C PHE A 144 9.97 -21.82 12.98
N GLY A 145 11.20 -22.13 13.38
CA GLY A 145 11.87 -23.37 13.01
C GLY A 145 11.08 -24.61 13.43
N ARG A 146 10.63 -24.65 14.69
CA ARG A 146 9.79 -25.75 15.22
C ARG A 146 8.53 -25.96 14.38
N ILE A 147 7.80 -24.91 14.07
CA ILE A 147 6.57 -25.00 13.25
C ILE A 147 6.88 -25.36 11.81
N LEU A 148 7.96 -24.82 11.25
CA LEU A 148 8.38 -25.16 9.89
C LEU A 148 8.72 -26.65 9.79
N GLN A 149 9.35 -27.24 10.81
CA GLN A 149 9.58 -28.68 10.89
C GLN A 149 8.27 -29.47 10.84
N ASP A 150 7.25 -29.03 11.57
CA ASP A 150 5.91 -29.64 11.55
C ASP A 150 5.28 -29.53 10.15
N VAL A 151 5.43 -28.41 9.45
CA VAL A 151 4.96 -28.22 8.05
C VAL A 151 5.71 -29.13 7.08
N ILE A 152 7.02 -29.28 7.23
CA ILE A 152 7.84 -30.18 6.40
C ILE A 152 7.36 -31.63 6.50
N ALA A 153 6.89 -32.05 7.69
CA ALA A 153 6.35 -33.38 7.91
C ALA A 153 5.04 -33.63 7.15
N GLN A 154 4.26 -32.58 6.85
CA GLN A 154 3.00 -32.70 6.12
C GLN A 154 3.19 -33.03 4.63
N HIS A 155 2.12 -33.51 4.00
CA HIS A 155 2.07 -33.65 2.54
C HIS A 155 1.75 -32.30 1.89
N ILE A 156 2.42 -31.98 0.77
CA ILE A 156 2.19 -30.70 0.08
C ILE A 156 0.93 -30.85 -0.77
N GLU A 157 -0.16 -30.23 -0.34
CA GLU A 157 -1.45 -30.26 -1.03
C GLU A 157 -1.87 -28.85 -1.44
N ILE A 158 -2.02 -28.64 -2.75
CA ILE A 158 -2.42 -27.35 -3.31
C ILE A 158 -3.73 -27.53 -4.07
N GLU A 159 -4.76 -26.79 -3.67
CA GLU A 159 -6.08 -26.85 -4.30
C GLU A 159 -5.99 -26.55 -5.80
N GLY A 160 -6.56 -27.44 -6.62
CA GLY A 160 -6.56 -27.31 -8.08
C GLY A 160 -5.22 -27.61 -8.76
N LYS A 161 -4.21 -28.12 -8.05
CA LYS A 161 -2.89 -28.42 -8.61
C LYS A 161 -2.34 -29.77 -8.13
N THR A 162 -2.02 -30.65 -9.07
CA THR A 162 -1.32 -31.90 -8.79
C THR A 162 0.18 -31.70 -9.00
N LEU A 163 0.99 -31.92 -7.96
CA LEU A 163 2.44 -31.86 -8.04
C LEU A 163 3.02 -33.25 -8.31
N SER A 164 4.06 -33.33 -9.13
CA SER A 164 4.83 -34.56 -9.31
C SER A 164 5.65 -34.89 -8.05
N TRP A 165 5.99 -36.17 -7.87
CA TRP A 165 6.87 -36.61 -6.77
C TRP A 165 8.23 -35.90 -6.79
N SER A 166 8.80 -35.66 -7.97
CA SER A 166 10.05 -34.91 -8.13
C SER A 166 9.94 -33.46 -7.66
N GLU A 167 8.81 -32.80 -7.92
CA GLU A 167 8.56 -31.44 -7.44
C GLU A 167 8.38 -31.41 -5.92
N ILE A 168 7.61 -32.34 -5.36
CA ILE A 168 7.41 -32.46 -3.91
C ILE A 168 8.76 -32.69 -3.21
N ALA A 169 9.59 -33.62 -3.72
CA ALA A 169 10.91 -33.89 -3.18
C ALA A 169 11.82 -32.65 -3.26
N LYS A 170 11.80 -31.93 -4.39
CA LYS A 170 12.55 -30.68 -4.56
C LYS A 170 12.11 -29.62 -3.54
N TYR A 171 10.81 -29.38 -3.39
CA TYR A 171 10.30 -28.36 -2.46
C TYR A 171 10.55 -28.74 -1.01
N LYS A 172 10.36 -30.01 -0.62
CA LYS A 172 10.72 -30.49 0.73
C LYS A 172 12.22 -30.34 1.00
N ASN A 173 13.09 -30.60 0.02
CA ASN A 173 14.53 -30.38 0.18
C ASN A 173 14.86 -28.90 0.43
N ILE A 174 14.24 -27.99 -0.33
CA ILE A 174 14.40 -26.53 -0.11
C ILE A 174 13.93 -26.13 1.29
N LEU A 175 12.76 -26.62 1.72
CA LEU A 175 12.22 -26.34 3.05
C LEU A 175 13.12 -26.88 4.17
N ASN A 176 13.64 -28.10 4.02
CA ASN A 176 14.59 -28.71 4.96
C ASN A 176 15.87 -27.90 5.09
N ARG A 177 16.50 -27.52 3.96
CA ARG A 177 17.71 -26.68 3.96
C ARG A 177 17.46 -25.33 4.62
N PHE A 178 16.32 -24.71 4.32
CA PHE A 178 15.90 -23.45 4.93
C PHE A 178 15.65 -23.60 6.45
N HIS A 179 15.02 -24.70 6.88
CA HIS A 179 14.81 -25.01 8.29
C HIS A 179 16.14 -25.17 9.04
N GLU A 180 17.07 -25.96 8.50
CA GLU A 180 18.38 -26.16 9.12
C GLU A 180 19.16 -24.84 9.22
N SER A 181 19.12 -23.99 8.17
CA SER A 181 19.79 -22.69 8.21
C SER A 181 19.18 -21.74 9.23
N ILE A 182 17.87 -21.84 9.49
CA ILE A 182 17.17 -21.08 10.54
C ILE A 182 17.53 -21.59 11.94
N LYS A 183 17.59 -22.90 12.12
CA LYS A 183 17.95 -23.51 13.41
C LYS A 183 19.36 -23.14 13.84
N THR A 184 20.25 -22.96 12.87
CA THR A 184 21.61 -22.45 13.06
C THR A 184 21.73 -20.94 12.93
N ILE A 185 20.61 -20.17 13.00
CA ILE A 185 20.65 -18.71 13.15
C ILE A 185 21.29 -18.43 14.50
N VAL A 186 22.59 -18.32 14.45
CA VAL A 186 23.36 -17.72 15.51
C VAL A 186 23.28 -16.22 15.24
N ILE A 187 23.18 -15.43 16.31
CA ILE A 187 23.61 -14.03 16.26
C ILE A 187 25.11 -14.13 15.98
N GLU A 188 25.49 -14.29 14.71
CA GLU A 188 26.84 -14.73 14.37
C GLU A 188 27.81 -13.61 14.74
N ASP A 189 28.50 -13.80 15.86
CA ASP A 189 29.85 -13.28 16.01
C ASP A 189 30.54 -13.57 14.66
N LYS A 190 31.07 -12.52 14.03
CA LYS A 190 31.79 -12.61 12.75
C LYS A 190 32.81 -13.76 12.72
N LYS A 191 33.29 -14.18 13.89
CA LYS A 191 34.17 -15.33 14.09
C LYS A 191 33.57 -16.68 13.64
N GLU A 192 32.24 -16.83 13.60
CA GLU A 192 31.56 -18.06 13.16
C GLU A 192 31.44 -18.20 11.63
N VAL A 193 31.74 -17.15 10.87
CA VAL A 193 31.87 -17.21 9.41
C VAL A 193 33.25 -17.78 9.06
N THR A 194 33.41 -19.08 9.29
CA THR A 194 34.65 -19.83 9.00
C THR A 194 34.74 -20.23 7.54
N LEU A 195 35.96 -20.49 7.04
CA LEU A 195 36.14 -20.96 5.67
C LEU A 195 35.43 -22.31 5.45
N GLU A 196 35.42 -23.19 6.45
CA GLU A 196 34.68 -24.46 6.40
C GLU A 196 33.18 -24.25 6.15
N ARG A 197 32.58 -23.28 6.83
CA ARG A 197 31.17 -22.94 6.66
C ARG A 197 30.88 -22.37 5.26
N ILE A 198 31.79 -21.53 4.75
CA ILE A 198 31.71 -21.02 3.37
C ILE A 198 31.85 -22.16 2.35
N THR A 199 32.73 -23.14 2.58
CA THR A 199 32.83 -24.32 1.73
C THR A 199 31.55 -25.14 1.73
N LYS A 200 30.90 -25.30 2.91
CA LYS A 200 29.62 -26.01 3.02
C LYS A 200 28.48 -25.34 2.22
N LEU A 201 28.51 -24.02 2.01
CA LEU A 201 27.56 -23.32 1.13
C LEU A 201 27.55 -23.87 -0.29
N LEU A 202 28.72 -24.30 -0.77
CA LEU A 202 28.86 -24.90 -2.11
C LEU A 202 28.30 -26.33 -2.18
N SER A 203 28.12 -26.97 -1.03
CA SER A 203 27.59 -28.33 -0.88
C SER A 203 26.15 -28.31 -0.32
N ASP A 204 25.32 -27.38 -0.81
CA ASP A 204 23.89 -27.27 -0.51
C ASP A 204 23.53 -27.04 0.97
N HIS A 205 24.44 -26.48 1.77
CA HIS A 205 24.12 -26.01 3.12
C HIS A 205 23.79 -24.53 3.08
N ASP A 206 22.57 -24.18 3.47
CA ASP A 206 22.15 -22.78 3.49
C ASP A 206 22.68 -22.07 4.74
N LEU A 207 22.92 -20.77 4.64
CA LEU A 207 23.31 -19.91 5.75
C LEU A 207 22.29 -18.78 5.90
N THR A 208 21.75 -18.58 7.10
CA THR A 208 20.91 -17.43 7.41
C THR A 208 21.60 -16.56 8.45
N ILE A 209 21.78 -15.29 8.12
CA ILE A 209 22.42 -14.26 8.94
C ILE A 209 21.33 -13.31 9.45
N VAL A 210 21.34 -13.05 10.75
CA VAL A 210 20.63 -11.92 11.37
C VAL A 210 21.63 -10.77 11.52
N HIS A 211 21.30 -9.60 10.98
CA HIS A 211 22.14 -8.42 11.11
C HIS A 211 22.03 -7.81 12.51
N ASP A 212 23.12 -7.21 13.00
CA ASP A 212 23.18 -6.51 14.30
C ASP A 212 22.51 -5.13 14.18
N CYS A 213 21.18 -5.17 14.14
CA CYS A 213 20.31 -4.02 14.01
C CYS A 213 19.76 -3.59 15.38
N VAL A 214 19.62 -2.28 15.57
CA VAL A 214 18.93 -1.72 16.74
C VAL A 214 17.49 -1.43 16.34
N ASP A 215 16.56 -2.00 17.09
CA ASP A 215 15.10 -1.80 17.06
C ASP A 215 14.31 -2.50 15.94
N HIS A 216 14.96 -3.41 15.21
CA HIS A 216 14.33 -4.32 14.24
C HIS A 216 15.29 -5.47 13.88
N ALA A 217 14.80 -6.50 13.18
CA ALA A 217 15.64 -7.62 12.73
C ALA A 217 15.69 -7.72 11.21
N ILE A 218 16.88 -7.59 10.60
CA ILE A 218 17.09 -7.81 9.17
C ILE A 218 17.72 -9.17 8.93
N TYR A 219 17.30 -9.85 7.87
CA TYR A 219 17.82 -11.17 7.54
C TYR A 219 18.49 -11.19 6.17
N THR A 220 19.55 -11.99 6.07
CA THR A 220 20.18 -12.36 4.81
C THR A 220 20.30 -13.88 4.75
N GLN A 221 19.84 -14.49 3.65
CA GLN A 221 20.06 -15.90 3.38
C GLN A 221 21.03 -16.08 2.23
N ILE A 222 21.98 -17.00 2.39
CA ILE A 222 22.95 -17.39 1.39
C ILE A 222 22.75 -18.86 1.09
N TYR A 223 22.58 -19.21 -0.19
CA TYR A 223 22.32 -20.57 -0.61
C TYR A 223 22.83 -20.82 -2.02
N ARG A 224 23.11 -22.09 -2.31
CA ARG A 224 23.39 -22.55 -3.66
C ARG A 224 22.07 -22.79 -4.41
N GLU A 225 21.98 -22.26 -5.61
CA GLU A 225 20.95 -22.58 -6.60
C GLU A 225 21.63 -22.95 -7.92
N ASN A 226 21.55 -24.23 -8.30
CA ASN A 226 22.25 -24.78 -9.46
C ASN A 226 23.77 -24.51 -9.39
N ASN A 227 24.32 -23.77 -10.36
CA ASN A 227 25.74 -23.40 -10.43
C ASN A 227 26.03 -22.00 -9.88
N GLN A 228 25.07 -21.41 -9.17
CA GLN A 228 25.15 -20.05 -8.64
C GLN A 228 25.07 -20.05 -7.13
N LEU A 229 25.77 -19.09 -6.54
CA LEU A 229 25.57 -18.70 -5.15
C LEU A 229 24.63 -17.50 -5.14
N VAL A 230 23.56 -17.60 -4.36
CA VAL A 230 22.51 -16.59 -4.26
C VAL A 230 22.52 -16.02 -2.85
N ILE A 231 22.52 -14.69 -2.76
CA ILE A 231 22.36 -13.94 -1.50
C ILE A 231 21.04 -13.18 -1.60
N THR A 232 20.09 -13.54 -0.74
CA THR A 232 18.80 -12.86 -0.60
C THR A 232 18.78 -12.09 0.71
N HIS A 233 18.48 -10.80 0.63
CA HIS A 233 18.30 -9.92 1.77
C HIS A 233 16.85 -9.49 1.90
N CYS A 234 16.31 -9.53 3.12
CA CYS A 234 14.93 -9.17 3.41
C CYS A 234 14.85 -8.25 4.64
N ASN A 235 14.29 -7.06 4.44
CA ASN A 235 13.91 -6.12 5.48
C ASN A 235 12.53 -5.55 5.19
N ARG A 236 11.48 -6.18 5.70
CA ARG A 236 10.09 -5.71 5.61
C ARG A 236 9.73 -4.76 6.75
N GLY A 237 10.63 -4.48 7.69
CA GLY A 237 10.38 -3.55 8.79
C GLY A 237 10.34 -2.09 8.35
N GLU A 238 10.51 -1.18 9.30
CA GLU A 238 10.73 0.24 8.99
C GLU A 238 12.15 0.44 8.44
N GLY A 239 12.26 0.74 7.15
CA GLY A 239 13.52 1.06 6.48
C GLY A 239 13.33 1.27 4.97
N LEU A 240 14.38 1.74 4.30
CA LEU A 240 14.42 1.83 2.84
C LEU A 240 14.32 0.42 2.23
N ARG A 241 13.64 0.29 1.08
CA ARG A 241 13.51 -0.94 0.28
C ARG A 241 12.72 -2.10 0.93
N SER A 242 11.68 -1.79 1.70
CA SER A 242 10.88 -2.79 2.43
C SER A 242 9.81 -3.55 1.64
N THR A 243 9.66 -3.24 0.36
CA THR A 243 8.66 -3.80 -0.54
C THR A 243 9.19 -4.91 -1.44
N TYR A 244 10.51 -5.13 -1.46
CA TYR A 244 11.16 -6.16 -2.28
C TYR A 244 12.30 -6.82 -1.53
N ASN A 245 12.51 -8.10 -1.78
CA ASN A 245 13.77 -8.74 -1.41
C ASN A 245 14.89 -8.23 -2.34
N LEU A 246 16.11 -8.07 -1.81
CA LEU A 246 17.29 -7.78 -2.62
C LEU A 246 18.00 -9.10 -2.93
N VAL A 247 18.25 -9.39 -4.21
CA VAL A 247 18.82 -10.67 -4.62
C VAL A 247 20.08 -10.46 -5.44
N TYR A 248 21.17 -11.07 -4.97
CA TYR A 248 22.49 -11.00 -5.59
C TYR A 248 22.89 -12.40 -6.03
N ARG A 249 23.47 -12.53 -7.23
CA ARG A 249 23.90 -13.82 -7.80
C ARG A 249 25.31 -13.76 -8.35
N ILE A 250 26.07 -14.82 -8.13
CA ILE A 250 27.39 -15.03 -8.76
C ILE A 250 27.53 -16.50 -9.18
N ASN A 251 28.27 -16.76 -10.25
CA ASN A 251 28.63 -18.12 -10.63
C ASN A 251 29.66 -18.68 -9.64
N ILE A 252 29.49 -19.94 -9.24
CA ILE A 252 30.40 -20.59 -8.29
C ILE A 252 31.77 -20.87 -8.94
N ALA A 253 31.79 -21.12 -10.25
CA ALA A 253 33.01 -21.37 -10.99
C ALA A 253 33.95 -20.15 -10.93
N GLY A 254 35.16 -20.35 -10.39
CA GLY A 254 36.17 -19.30 -10.23
C GLY A 254 35.99 -18.39 -9.01
N LEU A 255 35.04 -18.68 -8.11
CA LEU A 255 34.79 -17.87 -6.92
C LEU A 255 35.89 -18.06 -5.87
N ASP A 256 36.58 -16.97 -5.50
CA ASP A 256 37.55 -16.99 -4.41
C ASP A 256 36.84 -17.09 -3.05
N LEU A 257 36.95 -18.25 -2.40
CA LEU A 257 36.29 -18.52 -1.12
C LEU A 257 36.81 -17.65 0.04
N LYS A 258 38.07 -17.18 -0.01
CA LYS A 258 38.61 -16.27 1.00
C LYS A 258 38.04 -14.86 0.82
N GLN A 259 37.88 -14.41 -0.42
CA GLN A 259 37.23 -13.14 -0.70
C GLN A 259 35.73 -13.19 -0.38
N LEU A 260 35.05 -14.30 -0.72
CA LEU A 260 33.66 -14.54 -0.33
C LEU A 260 33.46 -14.51 1.19
N ARG A 261 34.33 -15.20 1.93
CA ARG A 261 34.32 -15.14 3.40
C ARG A 261 34.46 -13.70 3.90
N THR A 262 35.41 -12.94 3.36
CA THR A 262 35.65 -11.55 3.75
C THR A 262 34.42 -10.67 3.47
N ALA A 263 33.79 -10.84 2.31
CA ALA A 263 32.56 -10.13 1.96
C ALA A 263 31.42 -10.47 2.93
N ILE A 264 31.22 -11.76 3.25
CA ILE A 264 30.18 -12.21 4.18
C ILE A 264 30.42 -11.66 5.59
N VAL A 265 31.66 -11.72 6.10
CA VAL A 265 32.04 -11.10 7.39
C VAL A 265 31.77 -9.60 7.41
N THR A 266 31.99 -8.92 6.27
CA THR A 266 31.77 -7.47 6.14
C THR A 266 30.27 -7.15 6.22
N ILE A 267 29.43 -7.84 5.43
CA ILE A 267 27.97 -7.59 5.45
C ILE A 267 27.33 -7.97 6.78
N THR A 268 27.74 -9.08 7.42
CA THR A 268 27.27 -9.48 8.77
C THR A 268 27.61 -8.41 9.81
N GLY A 269 28.64 -7.62 9.55
CA GLY A 269 29.11 -6.57 10.43
C GLY A 269 28.43 -5.23 10.32
N LEU A 270 27.53 -5.05 9.37
CA LEU A 270 26.85 -3.79 9.17
C LEU A 270 25.82 -3.59 10.27
N LYS A 271 25.70 -2.34 10.72
CA LYS A 271 24.78 -1.95 11.79
C LYS A 271 23.89 -0.83 11.29
N VAL A 272 22.65 -0.81 11.76
CA VAL A 272 21.68 0.24 11.44
C VAL A 272 20.66 0.37 12.57
N ARG A 273 20.26 1.60 12.89
CA ARG A 273 19.18 1.92 13.81
C ARG A 273 17.88 2.25 13.06
N LYS A 274 16.76 1.73 13.56
CA LYS A 274 15.43 2.03 13.03
C LYS A 274 15.15 3.54 13.00
N GLY A 275 14.47 4.01 11.95
CA GLY A 275 14.09 5.41 11.79
C GLY A 275 15.24 6.37 11.43
N ASN A 276 16.46 5.87 11.21
CA ASN A 276 17.59 6.68 10.74
C ASN A 276 17.87 6.40 9.26
N ASP A 277 17.24 7.17 8.38
CA ASP A 277 17.33 7.01 6.91
C ASP A 277 18.77 7.14 6.39
N GLU A 278 19.60 7.97 7.02
CA GLU A 278 21.02 8.12 6.66
C GLU A 278 21.85 6.87 6.99
N GLU A 279 21.61 6.26 8.16
CA GLU A 279 22.25 4.98 8.50
C GLU A 279 21.77 3.86 7.58
N TYR A 280 20.48 3.81 7.24
CA TYR A 280 19.96 2.86 6.25
C TYR A 280 20.60 3.03 4.88
N LYS A 281 20.76 4.28 4.42
CA LYS A 281 21.43 4.57 3.16
C LYS A 281 22.87 4.06 3.17
N LYS A 282 23.65 4.37 4.22
CA LYS A 282 25.03 3.89 4.40
C LYS A 282 25.10 2.36 4.45
N PHE A 283 24.18 1.72 5.20
CA PHE A 283 24.07 0.27 5.29
C PHE A 283 23.90 -0.35 3.89
N TYR A 284 22.93 0.12 3.10
CA TYR A 284 22.66 -0.45 1.78
C TYR A 284 23.74 -0.12 0.75
N GLU A 285 24.33 1.07 0.79
CA GLU A 285 25.47 1.45 -0.06
C GLU A 285 26.67 0.53 0.19
N GLN A 286 27.01 0.30 1.46
CA GLN A 286 28.11 -0.58 1.82
C GLN A 286 27.80 -2.05 1.51
N TYR A 287 26.57 -2.49 1.75
CA TYR A 287 26.11 -3.84 1.42
C TYR A 287 26.21 -4.12 -0.09
N ASP A 288 25.64 -3.24 -0.92
CA ASP A 288 25.64 -3.35 -2.37
C ASP A 288 27.06 -3.27 -2.95
N LYS A 289 27.87 -2.31 -2.47
CA LYS A 289 29.28 -2.18 -2.87
C LYS A 289 30.08 -3.44 -2.56
N THR A 290 29.97 -3.97 -1.34
CA THR A 290 30.74 -5.17 -0.92
C THR A 290 30.46 -6.37 -1.82
N LEU A 291 29.20 -6.59 -2.21
CA LEU A 291 28.83 -7.71 -3.07
C LEU A 291 29.22 -7.46 -4.53
N LYS A 292 29.05 -6.23 -5.03
CA LYS A 292 29.45 -5.86 -6.40
C LYS A 292 30.96 -5.93 -6.62
N ASP A 293 31.76 -5.52 -5.63
CA ASP A 293 33.22 -5.59 -5.69
C ASP A 293 33.71 -7.05 -5.82
N LEU A 294 32.94 -8.01 -5.29
CA LEU A 294 33.19 -9.45 -5.45
C LEU A 294 32.62 -10.03 -6.76
N GLY A 295 31.90 -9.24 -7.55
CA GLY A 295 31.34 -9.64 -8.85
C GLY A 295 29.90 -10.16 -8.81
N PHE A 296 29.16 -9.97 -7.71
CA PHE A 296 27.75 -10.32 -7.69
C PHE A 296 26.91 -9.42 -8.61
N SER A 297 26.02 -10.04 -9.37
CA SER A 297 24.98 -9.34 -10.13
C SER A 297 23.75 -9.08 -9.25
N PHE A 298 23.27 -7.84 -9.23
CA PHE A 298 22.09 -7.45 -8.46
C PHE A 298 20.81 -7.59 -9.30
N SER A 299 19.74 -8.02 -8.64
CA SER A 299 18.37 -8.00 -9.16
C SER A 299 17.37 -7.78 -8.04
N TRP A 300 16.24 -7.18 -8.37
CA TRP A 300 15.09 -7.14 -7.47
C TRP A 300 14.48 -8.54 -7.36
N GLY A 301 14.28 -9.00 -6.12
CA GLY A 301 13.55 -10.23 -5.82
C GLY A 301 12.05 -10.04 -5.92
N LYS A 302 11.30 -10.99 -5.36
CA LYS A 302 9.83 -10.94 -5.29
C LYS A 302 9.37 -9.81 -4.38
N HIS A 303 8.19 -9.29 -4.74
CA HIS A 303 7.46 -8.33 -3.93
C HIS A 303 7.07 -8.93 -2.57
N VAL A 304 7.24 -8.16 -1.51
CA VAL A 304 6.88 -8.49 -0.14
C VAL A 304 6.16 -7.31 0.50
N THR A 305 5.07 -7.56 1.24
CA THR A 305 4.33 -6.49 1.89
C THR A 305 5.10 -5.95 3.10
N PRO A 306 5.31 -4.64 3.26
CA PRO A 306 5.94 -4.08 4.45
C PRO A 306 5.18 -4.45 5.74
N GLN A 307 5.93 -4.70 6.81
CA GLN A 307 5.48 -4.95 8.18
C GLN A 307 6.00 -3.83 9.09
N LYS A 308 5.35 -2.66 9.01
CA LYS A 308 5.75 -1.46 9.76
C LYS A 308 5.25 -1.44 11.20
N ILE A 309 4.13 -2.11 11.47
CA ILE A 309 3.52 -2.22 12.80
C ILE A 309 3.88 -3.57 13.39
N GLY A 310 4.41 -3.58 14.62
CA GLY A 310 4.85 -4.78 15.32
C GLY A 310 6.23 -5.31 14.90
N ASN A 311 6.56 -6.53 15.33
CA ASN A 311 7.87 -7.12 15.11
C ASN A 311 7.99 -7.77 13.70
N CYS A 312 9.02 -7.40 12.94
CA CYS A 312 9.21 -7.79 11.54
C CYS A 312 9.92 -9.13 11.31
N VAL A 313 10.35 -9.85 12.36
CA VAL A 313 11.09 -11.13 12.26
C VAL A 313 10.38 -12.15 11.37
N LEU A 314 9.12 -12.43 11.67
CA LEU A 314 8.33 -13.41 10.94
C LEU A 314 8.10 -12.99 9.50
N ALA A 315 7.83 -11.69 9.30
CA ALA A 315 7.65 -11.14 7.97
C ALA A 315 8.93 -11.35 7.15
N ASN A 316 10.10 -11.12 7.73
CA ASN A 316 11.39 -11.26 7.05
C ASN A 316 11.74 -12.72 6.74
N LEU A 317 11.52 -13.65 7.68
CA LEU A 317 11.71 -15.08 7.42
C LEU A 317 10.77 -15.61 6.33
N LYS A 318 9.49 -15.20 6.35
CA LYS A 318 8.55 -15.50 5.25
C LYS A 318 8.99 -14.84 3.94
N GLY A 319 9.53 -13.62 4.00
CA GLY A 319 10.06 -12.92 2.83
C GLY A 319 11.22 -13.65 2.18
N LEU A 320 12.18 -14.15 2.97
CA LEU A 320 13.26 -15.02 2.48
C LEU A 320 12.70 -16.32 1.87
N LEU A 321 11.77 -16.97 2.57
CA LEU A 321 11.14 -18.20 2.09
C LEU A 321 10.40 -18.00 0.76
N LYS A 322 9.80 -16.81 0.56
CA LYS A 322 9.10 -16.45 -0.67
C LYS A 322 10.02 -16.51 -1.88
N GLU A 323 11.29 -16.10 -1.78
CA GLU A 323 12.25 -16.23 -2.89
C GLU A 323 12.51 -17.69 -3.28
N ARG A 324 12.50 -18.60 -2.29
CA ARG A 324 12.95 -19.99 -2.45
C ARG A 324 11.90 -20.90 -3.10
N LEU A 325 10.62 -20.55 -2.98
CA LEU A 325 9.51 -21.41 -3.36
C LEU A 325 8.69 -20.78 -4.49
N PRO A 326 8.05 -21.59 -5.36
CA PRO A 326 6.97 -21.10 -6.22
C PRO A 326 5.84 -20.48 -5.39
N GLU A 327 5.13 -19.49 -5.94
CA GLU A 327 4.13 -18.70 -5.19
C GLU A 327 3.04 -19.59 -4.55
N ASP A 328 2.54 -20.59 -5.26
CA ASP A 328 1.50 -21.50 -4.73
C ASP A 328 2.00 -22.33 -3.54
N VAL A 329 3.24 -22.81 -3.61
CA VAL A 329 3.87 -23.62 -2.55
C VAL A 329 4.20 -22.73 -1.34
N TYR A 330 4.65 -21.50 -1.59
CA TYR A 330 4.84 -20.49 -0.54
C TYR A 330 3.52 -20.15 0.17
N LYS A 331 2.43 -19.95 -0.57
CA LYS A 331 1.09 -19.71 -0.02
C LYS A 331 0.59 -20.88 0.81
N TRP A 332 0.77 -22.12 0.34
CA TRP A 332 0.47 -23.33 1.10
C TRP A 332 1.29 -23.38 2.39
N CYS A 333 2.61 -23.27 2.30
CA CYS A 333 3.51 -23.36 3.45
C CYS A 333 3.18 -22.27 4.49
N THR A 334 2.99 -21.02 4.07
CA THR A 334 2.64 -19.93 5.00
C THR A 334 1.26 -20.07 5.62
N LYS A 335 0.32 -20.72 4.93
CA LYS A 335 -0.98 -21.11 5.49
C LYS A 335 -0.81 -22.20 6.54
N GLU A 336 -0.06 -23.27 6.27
CA GLU A 336 0.18 -24.34 7.24
C GLU A 336 0.95 -23.85 8.48
N ILE A 337 1.98 -23.00 8.29
CA ILE A 337 2.67 -22.35 9.42
C ILE A 337 1.65 -21.55 10.26
N LYS A 338 0.68 -20.88 9.62
CA LYS A 338 -0.38 -20.13 10.31
C LYS A 338 -1.36 -21.04 11.06
N ASP A 339 -1.70 -22.15 10.45
CA ASP A 339 -2.63 -23.13 10.98
C ASP A 339 -1.98 -24.04 12.02
N LEU A 340 -0.65 -24.05 12.16
CA LEU A 340 0.09 -24.72 13.23
C LEU A 340 0.51 -23.77 14.36
N GLY A 341 0.81 -22.50 14.05
CA GLY A 341 0.99 -21.42 15.03
C GLY A 341 -0.31 -21.01 15.73
N THR A 342 -1.18 -21.96 16.04
CA THR A 342 -2.58 -21.74 16.40
C THR A 342 -2.78 -20.98 17.71
N ILE A 343 -3.97 -20.38 17.80
CA ILE A 343 -4.60 -19.91 19.02
C ILE A 343 -4.65 -20.93 20.18
N GLN A 344 -4.33 -22.21 19.94
CA GLN A 344 -4.36 -23.25 20.97
C GLN A 344 -3.37 -22.97 22.12
N HIS A 345 -2.28 -22.24 21.86
CA HIS A 345 -1.36 -21.76 22.88
C HIS A 345 -1.98 -20.70 23.81
N LEU A 346 -3.06 -20.03 23.40
CA LEU A 346 -3.87 -19.20 24.30
C LEU A 346 -4.93 -20.06 25.00
N ILE A 347 -5.57 -20.96 24.24
CA ILE A 347 -6.71 -21.75 24.73
C ILE A 347 -6.30 -22.71 25.85
N ASN A 348 -5.23 -23.48 25.66
CA ASN A 348 -4.84 -24.52 26.62
C ASN A 348 -4.48 -23.93 28.00
N PRO A 349 -3.59 -22.93 28.10
CA PRO A 349 -3.29 -22.28 29.38
C PRO A 349 -4.52 -21.62 29.99
N MET A 350 -5.35 -20.92 29.20
CA MET A 350 -6.58 -20.33 29.69
C MET A 350 -7.49 -21.39 30.34
N LEU A 351 -7.77 -22.50 29.65
CA LEU A 351 -8.61 -23.58 30.19
C LEU A 351 -8.01 -24.19 31.47
N GLN A 352 -6.68 -24.31 31.54
CA GLN A 352 -6.01 -24.83 32.72
C GLN A 352 -6.10 -23.85 33.91
N SER A 353 -5.88 -22.56 33.68
CA SER A 353 -6.07 -21.52 34.70
C SER A 353 -7.48 -21.58 35.27
N GLY A 354 -8.51 -21.70 34.42
CA GLY A 354 -9.90 -21.81 34.86
C GLY A 354 -10.17 -22.99 35.81
N LYS A 355 -9.53 -24.13 35.58
CA LYS A 355 -9.61 -25.31 36.47
C LYS A 355 -8.91 -25.07 37.81
N ASN A 356 -7.81 -24.32 37.78
CA ASN A 356 -6.94 -24.09 38.93
C ASN A 356 -7.38 -22.90 39.80
N LEU A 357 -8.33 -22.08 39.32
CA LEU A 357 -8.86 -20.94 40.08
C LEU A 357 -9.40 -21.38 41.45
N LYS A 358 -9.06 -20.60 42.47
CA LYS A 358 -9.55 -20.74 43.84
C LYS A 358 -10.47 -19.58 44.17
N ASN A 359 -11.39 -19.78 45.13
CA ASN A 359 -12.26 -18.71 45.61
C ASN A 359 -11.45 -17.63 46.34
N LYS A 360 -11.08 -16.57 45.62
CA LYS A 360 -10.46 -15.35 46.15
C LYS A 360 -11.12 -14.14 45.51
N GLN A 361 -10.91 -12.95 46.07
CA GLN A 361 -11.15 -11.74 45.32
C GLN A 361 -10.09 -11.66 44.22
N PHE A 362 -10.54 -11.51 42.97
CA PHE A 362 -9.65 -11.38 41.82
C PHE A 362 -10.02 -10.12 41.02
N ASN A 363 -9.00 -9.51 40.42
CA ASN A 363 -9.18 -8.45 39.43
C ASN A 363 -8.93 -9.03 38.04
N ILE A 364 -10.00 -9.26 37.28
CA ILE A 364 -9.93 -9.94 35.99
C ILE A 364 -9.07 -9.16 34.99
N ASP A 365 -9.01 -7.83 35.11
CA ASP A 365 -8.25 -6.97 34.20
C ASP A 365 -6.73 -7.01 34.47
N MET A 366 -6.32 -7.36 35.70
CA MET A 366 -4.91 -7.27 36.12
C MET A 366 -4.28 -8.61 36.48
N ASP A 367 -5.04 -9.55 37.06
CA ASP A 367 -4.48 -10.78 37.60
C ASP A 367 -3.93 -11.70 36.48
N ASP A 368 -2.76 -12.29 36.71
CA ASP A 368 -2.07 -13.21 35.80
C ASP A 368 -2.90 -14.42 35.39
N ASP A 369 -3.75 -14.92 36.31
CA ASP A 369 -4.62 -16.08 36.09
C ASP A 369 -5.54 -15.88 34.87
N PHE A 370 -5.83 -14.63 34.48
CA PHE A 370 -6.69 -14.27 33.36
C PHE A 370 -5.94 -13.71 32.14
N PHE A 371 -4.60 -13.69 32.15
CA PHE A 371 -3.80 -13.16 31.04
C PHE A 371 -4.19 -13.79 29.69
N HIS A 372 -4.23 -15.12 29.60
CA HIS A 372 -4.57 -15.81 28.35
C HIS A 372 -6.04 -15.62 27.93
N LEU A 373 -6.96 -15.42 28.89
CA LEU A 373 -8.35 -15.07 28.60
C LEU A 373 -8.42 -13.70 27.93
N ARG A 374 -7.73 -12.71 28.51
CA ARG A 374 -7.62 -11.36 27.98
C ARG A 374 -7.03 -11.35 26.57
N GLN A 375 -5.94 -12.09 26.33
CA GLN A 375 -5.37 -12.20 24.98
C GLN A 375 -6.29 -12.91 23.98
N LEU A 376 -7.06 -13.91 24.41
CA LEU A 376 -8.05 -14.56 23.54
C LEU A 376 -9.21 -13.62 23.19
N ILE A 377 -9.63 -12.76 24.12
CA ILE A 377 -10.64 -11.72 23.88
C ILE A 377 -10.12 -10.68 22.89
N ASN A 378 -8.88 -10.20 23.04
CA ASN A 378 -8.29 -9.26 22.07
C ASN A 378 -8.14 -9.88 20.68
N TYR A 379 -7.71 -11.15 20.60
CA TYR A 379 -7.72 -11.89 19.35
C TYR A 379 -9.11 -11.92 18.70
N ILE A 380 -10.16 -12.19 19.47
CA ILE A 380 -11.55 -12.19 18.98
C ILE A 380 -11.93 -10.81 18.47
N PHE A 381 -11.59 -9.75 19.21
CA PHE A 381 -11.86 -8.37 18.82
C PHE A 381 -11.18 -8.02 17.49
N ASP A 382 -9.86 -8.18 17.40
CA ASP A 382 -9.10 -7.82 16.20
C ASP A 382 -9.53 -8.62 14.97
N LYS A 383 -9.80 -9.93 15.14
CA LYS A 383 -10.33 -10.75 14.04
C LYS A 383 -11.75 -10.41 13.66
N SER A 384 -12.53 -9.83 14.57
CA SER A 384 -13.86 -9.31 14.24
C SER A 384 -13.75 -8.00 13.45
N VAL A 385 -12.87 -7.07 13.87
CA VAL A 385 -12.57 -5.84 13.13
C VAL A 385 -12.02 -6.16 11.74
N GLU A 386 -11.02 -7.04 11.64
CA GLU A 386 -10.46 -7.51 10.38
C GLU A 386 -11.54 -8.20 9.52
N GLY A 387 -12.38 -9.04 10.12
CA GLY A 387 -13.47 -9.72 9.41
C GLY A 387 -14.48 -8.74 8.81
N ILE A 388 -14.89 -7.72 9.55
CA ILE A 388 -15.81 -6.69 9.06
C ILE A 388 -15.16 -5.91 7.92
N ILE A 389 -13.93 -5.41 8.13
CA ILE A 389 -13.22 -4.65 7.10
C ILE A 389 -13.03 -5.51 5.84
N ASN A 390 -12.59 -6.76 5.96
CA ASN A 390 -12.40 -7.65 4.82
C ASN A 390 -13.71 -7.98 4.10
N ASP A 391 -14.81 -8.16 4.82
CA ASP A 391 -16.13 -8.33 4.21
C ASP A 391 -16.51 -7.08 3.40
N HIS A 392 -16.14 -5.87 3.86
CA HIS A 392 -16.31 -4.63 3.08
C HIS A 392 -15.41 -4.60 1.83
N LEU A 393 -14.30 -5.36 1.82
CA LEU A 393 -13.40 -5.49 0.66
C LEU A 393 -13.80 -6.62 -0.31
N GLY A 394 -14.98 -7.25 -0.12
CA GLY A 394 -15.40 -8.43 -0.88
C GLY A 394 -14.60 -9.70 -0.56
N ASN A 395 -13.72 -9.66 0.44
CA ASN A 395 -12.87 -10.77 0.86
C ASN A 395 -13.53 -11.57 1.97
N VAL A 396 -14.66 -12.22 1.66
CA VAL A 396 -15.45 -13.01 2.61
C VAL A 396 -14.72 -14.30 2.98
N ARG A 397 -13.71 -14.21 3.83
CA ARG A 397 -13.12 -15.38 4.48
C ARG A 397 -13.85 -15.61 5.80
N LYS A 398 -14.63 -16.69 5.88
CA LYS A 398 -15.08 -17.22 7.17
C LYS A 398 -13.82 -17.48 8.02
N SER A 399 -13.59 -16.66 9.04
CA SER A 399 -12.44 -16.85 9.93
C SER A 399 -12.71 -18.08 10.81
N GLU A 400 -12.30 -19.24 10.32
CA GLU A 400 -12.37 -20.51 11.07
C GLU A 400 -11.61 -20.38 12.40
N ALA A 401 -10.58 -19.54 12.44
CA ALA A 401 -9.85 -19.21 13.64
C ALA A 401 -10.68 -18.37 14.65
N LEU A 402 -11.53 -17.45 14.20
CA LEU A 402 -12.48 -16.73 15.07
C LEU A 402 -13.55 -17.67 15.65
N LYS A 403 -14.08 -18.61 14.84
CA LYS A 403 -14.99 -19.64 15.35
C LYS A 403 -14.33 -20.52 16.41
N LYS A 404 -13.08 -20.96 16.17
CA LYS A 404 -12.28 -21.73 17.14
C LYS A 404 -12.10 -20.95 18.44
N ALA A 405 -11.78 -19.65 18.36
CA ALA A 405 -11.65 -18.77 19.52
C ALA A 405 -12.95 -18.65 20.33
N LEU A 406 -14.09 -18.39 19.67
CA LEU A 406 -15.40 -18.29 20.31
C LEU A 406 -15.82 -19.61 20.96
N LYS A 407 -15.55 -20.75 20.31
CA LYS A 407 -15.80 -22.08 20.87
C LYS A 407 -14.96 -22.33 22.12
N ALA A 408 -13.72 -21.85 22.15
CA ALA A 408 -12.84 -21.96 23.30
C ALA A 408 -13.33 -21.14 24.50
N ILE A 409 -13.89 -19.96 24.27
CA ILE A 409 -14.55 -19.18 25.34
C ILE A 409 -15.71 -19.97 25.95
N GLY A 410 -16.58 -20.58 25.12
CA GLY A 410 -17.66 -21.43 25.64
C GLY A 410 -17.17 -22.63 26.45
N ARG A 411 -16.02 -23.21 26.07
CA ARG A 411 -15.36 -24.26 26.87
C ARG A 411 -14.83 -23.72 28.20
N TYR A 412 -14.29 -22.51 28.22
CA TYR A 412 -13.81 -21.86 29.43
C TYR A 412 -14.94 -21.56 30.41
N GLU A 413 -16.08 -21.07 29.93
CA GLU A 413 -17.29 -20.89 30.75
C GLU A 413 -17.76 -22.21 31.37
N LYS A 414 -17.71 -23.31 30.62
CA LYS A 414 -18.03 -24.65 31.13
C LYS A 414 -17.05 -25.06 32.24
N VAL A 415 -15.75 -24.86 32.05
CA VAL A 415 -14.72 -25.10 33.06
C VAL A 415 -14.96 -24.29 34.34
N ILE A 416 -15.31 -23.00 34.22
CA ILE A 416 -15.64 -22.14 35.38
C ILE A 416 -16.86 -22.67 36.14
N ASN A 417 -17.89 -23.12 35.42
CA ASN A 417 -19.10 -23.67 36.05
C ASN A 417 -18.85 -24.96 36.81
N GLU A 418 -18.01 -25.83 36.25
CA GLU A 418 -17.66 -27.13 36.82
C GLU A 418 -16.63 -27.01 37.95
N ASN A 419 -15.92 -25.88 38.06
CA ASN A 419 -14.94 -25.64 39.12
C ASN A 419 -15.63 -25.46 40.49
N LYS A 420 -15.64 -26.54 41.27
CA LYS A 420 -16.20 -26.61 42.64
C LYS A 420 -15.53 -25.66 43.64
N ASN A 421 -14.30 -25.20 43.36
CA ASN A 421 -13.54 -24.31 44.24
C ASN A 421 -13.90 -22.83 44.07
N LEU A 422 -14.87 -22.48 43.21
CA LEU A 422 -15.36 -21.11 43.02
C LEU A 422 -16.77 -20.93 43.58
N SER A 423 -17.03 -19.78 44.23
CA SER A 423 -18.39 -19.40 44.64
C SER A 423 -19.28 -19.09 43.44
N LYS A 424 -20.61 -19.16 43.64
CA LYS A 424 -21.60 -18.79 42.62
C LYS A 424 -21.40 -17.36 42.12
N ASP A 425 -21.09 -16.42 43.01
CA ASP A 425 -20.89 -15.02 42.69
C ASP A 425 -19.64 -14.80 41.83
N ASN A 426 -18.53 -15.47 42.16
CA ASN A 426 -17.30 -15.38 41.38
C ASN A 426 -17.47 -16.00 39.99
N ARG A 427 -18.20 -17.10 39.86
CA ARG A 427 -18.55 -17.67 38.55
C ARG A 427 -19.40 -16.69 37.72
N TRP A 428 -20.36 -16.02 38.34
CA TRP A 428 -21.22 -15.04 37.67
C TRP A 428 -20.43 -13.80 37.22
N LYS A 429 -19.55 -13.25 38.07
CA LYS A 429 -18.66 -12.14 37.71
C LYS A 429 -17.79 -12.45 36.48
N LEU A 430 -17.19 -13.63 36.45
CA LEU A 430 -16.36 -14.07 35.31
C LEU A 430 -17.17 -14.19 34.02
N LYS A 431 -18.36 -14.78 34.08
CA LYS A 431 -19.25 -14.85 32.91
C LYS A 431 -19.64 -13.48 32.40
N ASN A 432 -20.10 -12.60 33.28
CA ASN A 432 -20.49 -11.26 32.89
C ASN A 432 -19.35 -10.49 32.24
N TYR A 433 -18.13 -10.63 32.78
CA TYR A 433 -16.94 -10.05 32.16
C TYR A 433 -16.78 -10.55 30.72
N ILE A 434 -16.77 -11.87 30.52
CA ILE A 434 -16.64 -12.49 29.20
C ILE A 434 -17.72 -11.97 28.24
N HIS A 435 -18.99 -12.06 28.62
CA HIS A 435 -20.14 -11.64 27.82
C HIS A 435 -20.09 -10.15 27.48
N SER A 436 -19.72 -9.30 28.45
CA SER A 436 -19.59 -7.85 28.25
C SER A 436 -18.55 -7.49 27.18
N LYS A 437 -17.53 -8.35 26.99
CA LYS A 437 -16.47 -8.14 26.01
C LYS A 437 -16.80 -8.74 24.65
N ILE A 438 -17.38 -9.94 24.58
CA ILE A 438 -17.46 -10.69 23.31
C ILE A 438 -18.82 -10.69 22.62
N ASP A 439 -19.91 -10.40 23.34
CA ASP A 439 -21.25 -10.61 22.78
C ASP A 439 -21.56 -9.65 21.63
N LEU A 440 -21.00 -8.45 21.65
CA LEU A 440 -21.02 -7.53 20.52
C LEU A 440 -20.41 -8.17 19.26
N TYR A 441 -19.25 -8.79 19.41
CA TYR A 441 -18.49 -9.38 18.31
C TYR A 441 -19.16 -10.64 17.76
N LYS A 442 -19.80 -11.45 18.63
CA LYS A 442 -20.66 -12.57 18.21
C LYS A 442 -21.83 -12.07 17.36
N LYS A 443 -22.50 -10.98 17.75
CA LYS A 443 -23.60 -10.39 16.98
C LYS A 443 -23.13 -9.95 15.59
N ILE A 444 -21.98 -9.31 15.51
CA ILE A 444 -21.42 -8.85 14.24
C ILE A 444 -21.06 -10.05 13.32
N LEU A 445 -20.39 -11.06 13.85
CA LEU A 445 -20.01 -12.26 13.07
C LEU A 445 -21.22 -12.99 12.48
N LEU A 446 -22.31 -13.05 13.25
CA LEU A 446 -23.51 -13.83 12.90
C LEU A 446 -24.52 -13.03 12.08
N ASN A 447 -24.37 -11.71 11.96
CA ASN A 447 -25.31 -10.86 11.24
C ASN A 447 -24.71 -10.33 9.92
N PRO A 448 -25.18 -10.80 8.74
CA PRO A 448 -24.76 -10.28 7.44
C PRO A 448 -25.09 -8.80 7.20
N GLU A 449 -26.14 -8.25 7.84
CA GLU A 449 -26.53 -6.85 7.68
C GLU A 449 -25.50 -5.90 8.30
N MET A 450 -24.87 -6.30 9.41
CA MET A 450 -23.78 -5.53 10.05
C MET A 450 -22.48 -5.48 9.23
N ARG A 451 -22.38 -6.31 8.19
CA ARG A 451 -21.16 -6.51 7.39
C ARG A 451 -21.25 -5.84 6.02
N GLN A 452 -22.32 -5.08 5.79
CA GLN A 452 -22.57 -4.32 4.56
C GLN A 452 -21.64 -3.09 4.50
N PRO A 453 -20.92 -2.87 3.37
CA PRO A 453 -20.05 -1.71 3.17
C PRO A 453 -20.70 -0.35 3.46
N GLU A 454 -22.00 -0.25 3.20
CA GLU A 454 -22.81 0.96 3.38
C GLU A 454 -22.76 1.50 4.81
N ILE A 455 -22.58 0.63 5.82
CA ILE A 455 -22.49 1.06 7.23
C ILE A 455 -21.22 1.89 7.45
N LEU A 456 -20.07 1.47 6.92
CA LEU A 456 -18.84 2.25 6.99
C LEU A 456 -19.01 3.60 6.28
N TYR A 457 -19.66 3.62 5.12
CA TYR A 457 -19.89 4.85 4.35
C TYR A 457 -20.83 5.80 5.09
N GLN A 458 -21.85 5.29 5.78
CA GLN A 458 -22.72 6.09 6.64
C GLN A 458 -21.97 6.73 7.81
N VAL A 459 -21.06 6.00 8.47
CA VAL A 459 -20.25 6.56 9.56
C VAL A 459 -19.23 7.56 9.05
N LEU A 460 -18.52 7.25 7.96
CA LEU A 460 -17.60 8.19 7.31
C LEU A 460 -18.30 9.50 6.91
N TRP A 461 -19.51 9.39 6.36
CA TRP A 461 -20.35 10.54 6.02
C TRP A 461 -20.68 11.40 7.24
N SER A 462 -21.14 10.75 8.31
CA SER A 462 -21.53 11.42 9.56
C SER A 462 -20.34 12.13 10.20
N GLU A 463 -19.16 11.52 10.17
CA GLU A 463 -17.92 12.13 10.65
C GLU A 463 -17.44 13.28 9.78
N ALA A 464 -17.55 13.15 8.45
CA ALA A 464 -17.23 14.24 7.53
C ALA A 464 -18.16 15.46 7.75
N GLN A 465 -19.45 15.23 8.03
CA GLN A 465 -20.39 16.30 8.38
C GLN A 465 -19.99 17.03 9.65
N LYS A 466 -19.59 16.29 10.70
CA LYS A 466 -19.08 16.89 11.95
C LYS A 466 -17.87 17.78 11.66
N ILE A 467 -16.96 17.36 10.78
CA ILE A 467 -15.78 18.15 10.42
C ILE A 467 -16.14 19.48 9.74
N LEU A 468 -17.09 19.49 8.80
CA LEU A 468 -17.51 20.72 8.12
C LEU A 468 -18.14 21.75 9.08
N THR A 469 -18.66 21.31 10.23
CA THR A 469 -19.22 22.20 11.26
C THR A 469 -18.17 22.71 12.27
N LEU A 470 -16.94 22.20 12.24
CA LEU A 470 -15.84 22.65 13.09
C LEU A 470 -15.10 23.83 12.44
N SER A 471 -14.57 24.76 13.25
CA SER A 471 -13.70 25.83 12.73
C SER A 471 -12.45 25.24 12.05
N SER A 472 -11.94 25.89 11.00
CA SER A 472 -10.92 25.35 10.09
C SER A 472 -9.62 24.87 10.78
N GLY A 473 -9.32 25.35 11.99
CA GLY A 473 -8.17 24.92 12.79
C GLY A 473 -8.32 23.56 13.49
N ASP A 474 -9.54 23.06 13.68
CA ASP A 474 -9.81 21.81 14.41
C ASP A 474 -10.15 20.62 13.50
N ALA A 475 -10.57 20.88 12.25
CA ALA A 475 -10.84 19.85 11.25
C ALA A 475 -9.66 18.88 11.02
N SER A 476 -8.43 19.42 11.00
CA SER A 476 -7.20 18.64 10.85
C SER A 476 -6.84 17.78 12.08
N LYS A 477 -7.59 17.90 13.19
CA LYS A 477 -7.37 17.17 14.45
C LYS A 477 -8.38 16.04 14.71
N ASN A 478 -9.32 15.75 13.79
CA ASN A 478 -10.28 14.67 13.98
C ASN A 478 -9.61 13.28 13.82
N GLU A 479 -9.14 12.71 14.93
CA GLU A 479 -8.47 11.41 14.96
C GLU A 479 -9.39 10.24 14.61
N PHE A 480 -10.69 10.31 14.93
CA PHE A 480 -11.63 9.24 14.62
C PHE A 480 -11.91 9.16 13.12
N PHE A 481 -12.14 10.30 12.48
CA PHE A 481 -12.27 10.36 11.03
C PHE A 481 -11.01 9.86 10.32
N LYS A 482 -9.82 10.33 10.72
CA LYS A 482 -8.54 9.84 10.16
C LYS A 482 -8.37 8.33 10.34
N HIS A 483 -8.78 7.79 11.49
CA HIS A 483 -8.75 6.34 11.72
C HIS A 483 -9.65 5.58 10.74
N LEU A 484 -10.89 6.04 10.54
CA LEU A 484 -11.82 5.45 9.57
C LEU A 484 -11.30 5.54 8.13
N ILE A 485 -10.77 6.70 7.73
CA ILE A 485 -10.14 6.90 6.41
C ILE A 485 -8.99 5.91 6.23
N GLY A 486 -8.13 5.72 7.24
CA GLY A 486 -7.04 4.74 7.21
C GLY A 486 -7.50 3.30 7.01
N LYS A 487 -8.68 2.92 7.51
CA LYS A 487 -9.27 1.61 7.25
C LYS A 487 -9.90 1.54 5.86
N ALA A 488 -10.65 2.57 5.47
CA ALA A 488 -11.37 2.66 4.20
C ALA A 488 -10.43 2.71 2.99
N ALA A 489 -9.30 3.41 3.10
CA ALA A 489 -8.28 3.51 2.05
C ALA A 489 -7.71 2.14 1.64
N ARG A 490 -7.81 1.11 2.48
CA ARG A 490 -7.41 -0.26 2.15
C ARG A 490 -8.39 -0.99 1.22
N ASN A 491 -9.57 -0.43 0.98
CA ASN A 491 -10.51 -0.95 0.00
C ASN A 491 -10.11 -0.49 -1.41
N PRO A 492 -9.72 -1.39 -2.34
CA PRO A 492 -9.36 -1.00 -3.70
C PRO A 492 -10.53 -0.31 -4.46
N HIS A 493 -11.78 -0.59 -4.07
CA HIS A 493 -12.99 -0.03 -4.69
C HIS A 493 -13.55 1.21 -3.98
N ILE A 494 -12.82 1.75 -2.99
CA ILE A 494 -13.31 2.83 -2.10
C ILE A 494 -13.88 4.03 -2.86
N PHE A 495 -13.19 4.50 -3.90
CA PHE A 495 -13.60 5.69 -4.64
C PHE A 495 -14.92 5.46 -5.37
N SER A 496 -15.06 4.35 -6.10
CA SER A 496 -16.29 4.03 -6.84
C SER A 496 -17.47 3.78 -5.91
N GLU A 497 -17.25 3.08 -4.80
CA GLU A 497 -18.31 2.73 -3.86
C GLU A 497 -18.80 3.95 -3.09
N LEU A 498 -17.89 4.81 -2.60
CA LEU A 498 -18.27 6.08 -1.98
C LEU A 498 -19.00 6.99 -2.96
N TYR A 499 -18.48 7.11 -4.19
CA TYR A 499 -19.11 7.93 -5.21
C TYR A 499 -20.54 7.46 -5.50
N ASP A 500 -20.73 6.18 -5.78
CA ASP A 500 -22.05 5.62 -6.06
C ASP A 500 -22.99 5.73 -4.83
N TYR A 501 -22.47 5.54 -3.62
CA TYR A 501 -23.22 5.74 -2.37
C TYR A 501 -23.73 7.19 -2.24
N CYS A 502 -22.86 8.17 -2.45
CA CYS A 502 -23.21 9.59 -2.32
C CYS A 502 -24.27 10.02 -3.35
N TYR A 503 -24.14 9.55 -4.60
CA TYR A 503 -25.10 9.88 -5.67
C TYR A 503 -26.44 9.18 -5.53
N ARG A 504 -26.49 7.96 -4.97
CA ARG A 504 -27.77 7.26 -4.71
C ARG A 504 -28.58 7.94 -3.61
N GLU A 505 -27.91 8.45 -2.58
CA GLU A 505 -28.57 8.92 -1.36
C GLU A 505 -29.10 10.37 -1.46
N LYS A 506 -28.76 11.14 -2.52
CA LYS A 506 -29.21 12.53 -2.74
C LYS A 506 -29.18 13.41 -1.47
N ARG A 507 -28.12 13.29 -0.68
CA ARG A 507 -27.99 13.97 0.62
C ARG A 507 -27.50 15.41 0.46
N GLU A 508 -27.86 16.28 1.41
CA GLU A 508 -27.36 17.65 1.49
C GLU A 508 -25.84 17.69 1.66
N ASN A 509 -25.19 18.70 1.04
CA ASN A 509 -23.73 18.90 1.04
C ASN A 509 -22.93 17.72 0.47
N SER A 510 -23.55 16.91 -0.37
CA SER A 510 -22.96 15.65 -0.81
C SER A 510 -21.64 15.81 -1.54
N ASP A 511 -21.58 16.82 -2.41
CA ASP A 511 -20.38 17.15 -3.17
C ASP A 511 -19.21 17.60 -2.26
N VAL A 512 -19.48 18.45 -1.27
CA VAL A 512 -18.46 18.96 -0.32
C VAL A 512 -17.89 17.83 0.53
N LEU A 513 -18.75 16.96 1.04
CA LEU A 513 -18.36 15.82 1.88
C LEU A 513 -17.57 14.78 1.08
N LEU A 514 -18.01 14.49 -0.15
CA LEU A 514 -17.31 13.59 -1.06
C LEU A 514 -15.90 14.10 -1.35
N LYS A 515 -15.74 15.39 -1.63
CA LYS A 515 -14.43 16.04 -1.84
C LYS A 515 -13.52 15.93 -0.62
N LEU A 516 -14.05 16.18 0.58
CA LEU A 516 -13.28 16.03 1.83
C LEU A 516 -12.80 14.59 2.02
N ILE A 517 -13.69 13.61 1.86
CA ILE A 517 -13.35 12.19 2.03
C ILE A 517 -12.33 11.77 0.96
N PHE A 518 -12.54 12.12 -0.32
CA PHE A 518 -11.63 11.79 -1.41
C PHE A 518 -10.23 12.37 -1.17
N SER A 519 -10.15 13.64 -0.78
CA SER A 519 -8.87 14.30 -0.49
C SER A 519 -8.11 13.55 0.61
N GLN A 520 -8.80 13.14 1.67
CA GLN A 520 -8.19 12.43 2.80
C GLN A 520 -7.81 10.98 2.46
N VAL A 521 -8.60 10.29 1.62
CA VAL A 521 -8.25 8.96 1.11
C VAL A 521 -7.03 9.05 0.20
N ILE A 522 -6.97 10.03 -0.71
CA ILE A 522 -5.80 10.28 -1.59
C ILE A 522 -4.57 10.56 -0.72
N GLU A 523 -4.64 11.49 0.23
CA GLU A 523 -3.55 11.81 1.14
C GLU A 523 -3.10 10.58 1.94
N THR A 524 -4.03 9.74 2.38
CA THR A 524 -3.71 8.50 3.10
C THR A 524 -3.01 7.50 2.19
N ILE A 525 -3.47 7.30 0.95
CA ILE A 525 -2.83 6.41 -0.02
C ILE A 525 -1.43 6.92 -0.38
N ASP A 526 -1.25 8.24 -0.49
CA ASP A 526 0.03 8.86 -0.84
C ASP A 526 1.07 8.74 0.29
N ASN A 527 0.61 8.83 1.55
CA ASN A 527 1.45 8.69 2.73
C ASN A 527 1.64 7.23 3.18
N ASP A 528 0.71 6.35 2.86
CA ASP A 528 0.79 4.92 3.17
C ASP A 528 1.47 4.16 2.01
N PHE A 529 2.09 3.03 2.30
CA PHE A 529 2.81 2.24 1.30
C PHE A 529 1.83 1.46 0.40
N LEU A 530 0.54 1.78 0.40
CA LEU A 530 -0.50 1.22 -0.48
C LEU A 530 -0.17 1.42 -1.96
N LEU A 531 0.63 2.45 -2.29
CA LEU A 531 1.24 2.66 -3.61
C LEU A 531 2.15 1.50 -4.09
N SER A 532 2.53 0.58 -3.21
CA SER A 532 3.42 -0.56 -3.54
C SER A 532 2.71 -1.78 -4.11
N ASP A 533 1.37 -1.88 -4.02
CA ASP A 533 0.59 -2.95 -4.65
C ASP A 533 0.05 -2.51 -6.02
N PRO A 534 0.63 -2.99 -7.14
CA PRO A 534 0.25 -2.53 -8.47
C PRO A 534 -1.17 -2.94 -8.88
N GLU A 535 -1.73 -4.00 -8.28
CA GLU A 535 -3.10 -4.43 -8.56
C GLU A 535 -4.09 -3.43 -7.98
N ASN A 536 -3.95 -3.07 -6.69
CA ASN A 536 -4.80 -2.06 -6.05
C ASN A 536 -4.64 -0.69 -6.72
N MET A 537 -3.40 -0.31 -7.07
CA MET A 537 -3.14 0.93 -7.82
C MET A 537 -3.85 1.00 -9.17
N THR A 538 -3.96 -0.14 -9.86
CA THR A 538 -4.70 -0.21 -11.12
C THR A 538 -6.19 0.00 -10.88
N ILE A 539 -6.75 -0.59 -9.80
CA ILE A 539 -8.16 -0.44 -9.44
C ILE A 539 -8.49 1.00 -9.01
N TYR A 540 -7.64 1.64 -8.19
CA TYR A 540 -7.80 3.05 -7.83
C TYR A 540 -7.79 3.96 -9.06
N ARG A 541 -6.79 3.79 -9.95
CA ARG A 541 -6.68 4.53 -11.21
C ARG A 541 -7.95 4.42 -12.04
N GLU A 542 -8.40 3.19 -12.27
CA GLU A 542 -9.59 2.93 -13.08
C GLU A 542 -10.84 3.52 -12.43
N SER A 543 -10.97 3.44 -11.11
CA SER A 543 -12.10 4.00 -10.36
C SER A 543 -12.15 5.52 -10.49
N LEU A 544 -11.01 6.20 -10.25
CA LEU A 544 -10.89 7.67 -10.37
C LEU A 544 -11.13 8.15 -11.80
N ARG A 545 -10.59 7.43 -12.81
CA ARG A 545 -10.81 7.73 -14.24
C ARG A 545 -12.29 7.64 -14.60
N ARG A 546 -12.99 6.58 -14.18
CA ARG A 546 -14.44 6.43 -14.43
C ARG A 546 -15.25 7.52 -13.75
N ILE A 547 -14.91 7.85 -12.51
CA ILE A 547 -15.56 8.94 -11.77
C ILE A 547 -15.37 10.26 -12.51
N LEU A 548 -14.15 10.57 -12.93
CA LEU A 548 -13.85 11.79 -13.68
C LEU A 548 -14.68 11.89 -14.96
N ILE A 549 -14.80 10.81 -15.74
CA ILE A 549 -15.66 10.79 -16.93
C ILE A 549 -17.13 10.99 -16.57
N LYS A 550 -17.65 10.30 -15.54
CA LYS A 550 -19.03 10.51 -15.07
C LYS A 550 -19.29 11.96 -14.66
N GLU A 551 -18.33 12.61 -14.02
CA GLU A 551 -18.43 14.05 -13.68
C GLU A 551 -18.41 14.93 -14.94
N CYS A 552 -17.63 14.56 -15.96
CA CYS A 552 -17.62 15.25 -17.25
C CYS A 552 -18.93 15.10 -18.04
N GLU A 553 -19.77 14.10 -17.73
CA GLU A 553 -21.08 13.86 -18.34
C GLU A 553 -22.23 14.59 -17.62
N LYS A 554 -22.02 15.04 -16.38
CA LYS A 554 -23.06 15.64 -15.53
C LYS A 554 -23.44 17.06 -15.90
N ARG A 555 -24.65 17.47 -15.50
CA ARG A 555 -25.14 18.85 -15.55
C ARG A 555 -25.89 19.20 -14.25
N PRO A 556 -25.46 20.21 -13.47
CA PRO A 556 -24.21 20.97 -13.58
C PRO A 556 -22.97 20.14 -13.22
N TYR A 557 -21.77 20.60 -13.63
CA TYR A 557 -20.48 19.99 -13.30
C TYR A 557 -20.03 20.32 -11.86
N ASP A 558 -19.41 19.37 -11.15
CA ASP A 558 -18.64 19.68 -9.94
C ASP A 558 -17.18 20.00 -10.30
N TYR A 559 -16.93 21.29 -10.63
CA TYR A 559 -15.61 21.78 -11.03
C TYR A 559 -14.51 21.46 -9.99
N GLU A 560 -14.82 21.55 -8.70
CA GLU A 560 -13.85 21.33 -7.64
C GLU A 560 -13.47 19.84 -7.52
N LEU A 561 -14.44 18.94 -7.67
CA LEU A 561 -14.17 17.49 -7.68
C LEU A 561 -13.37 17.10 -8.91
N ILE A 562 -13.74 17.61 -10.09
CA ILE A 562 -12.99 17.41 -11.33
C ILE A 562 -11.54 17.89 -11.16
N ALA A 563 -11.34 19.09 -10.61
CA ALA A 563 -10.00 19.63 -10.37
C ALA A 563 -9.19 18.77 -9.39
N LEU A 564 -9.81 18.29 -8.30
CA LEU A 564 -9.17 17.37 -7.35
C LEU A 564 -8.69 16.08 -8.06
N LEU A 565 -9.54 15.49 -8.90
CA LEU A 565 -9.26 14.26 -9.64
C LEU A 565 -8.19 14.44 -10.72
N ILE A 566 -8.12 15.60 -11.37
CA ILE A 566 -7.08 15.91 -12.36
C ILE A 566 -5.72 16.10 -11.68
N ASN A 567 -5.69 16.78 -10.54
CA ASN A 567 -4.46 17.16 -9.85
C ASN A 567 -3.81 16.04 -9.05
N THR A 568 -4.55 14.99 -8.68
CA THR A 568 -3.95 13.82 -8.02
C THR A 568 -3.16 12.98 -9.02
N HIS A 569 -1.97 12.54 -8.60
CA HIS A 569 -1.15 11.64 -9.40
C HIS A 569 -1.78 10.24 -9.54
N LEU A 570 -2.74 9.88 -8.67
CA LEU A 570 -3.41 8.58 -8.66
C LEU A 570 -4.30 8.35 -9.89
N THR A 571 -4.91 9.39 -10.46
CA THR A 571 -5.82 9.23 -11.62
C THR A 571 -5.07 8.83 -12.89
N HIS A 572 -3.77 9.15 -12.96
CA HIS A 572 -2.91 8.85 -14.11
C HIS A 572 -3.53 9.34 -15.44
N ILE A 573 -3.69 10.66 -15.58
CA ILE A 573 -4.27 11.27 -16.79
C ILE A 573 -3.46 10.90 -18.03
N ASN A 574 -4.12 10.43 -19.09
CA ASN A 574 -3.50 9.98 -20.34
C ASN A 574 -4.34 10.39 -21.57
N PRO A 575 -3.82 10.23 -22.81
CA PRO A 575 -4.54 10.65 -24.03
C PRO A 575 -5.92 10.03 -24.19
N THR A 576 -6.09 8.75 -23.82
CA THR A 576 -7.40 8.05 -23.91
C THR A 576 -8.44 8.71 -23.00
N LEU A 577 -8.05 9.06 -21.77
CA LEU A 577 -8.95 9.75 -20.83
C LEU A 577 -9.32 11.15 -21.32
N TYR A 578 -8.35 11.89 -21.89
CA TYR A 578 -8.62 13.20 -22.49
C TYR A 578 -9.64 13.11 -23.63
N ILE A 579 -9.48 12.14 -24.54
CA ILE A 579 -10.44 11.91 -25.64
C ILE A 579 -11.84 11.63 -25.08
N ALA A 580 -11.94 10.73 -24.09
CA ALA A 580 -13.22 10.37 -23.48
C ALA A 580 -13.88 11.58 -22.78
N ALA A 581 -13.12 12.36 -22.01
CA ALA A 581 -13.64 13.56 -21.35
C ALA A 581 -14.07 14.64 -22.36
N SER A 582 -13.27 14.85 -23.41
CA SER A 582 -13.61 15.77 -24.50
C SER A 582 -14.90 15.37 -25.22
N ALA A 583 -15.10 14.07 -25.44
CA ALA A 583 -16.33 13.54 -26.05
C ALA A 583 -17.54 13.68 -25.11
N ALA A 584 -17.38 13.36 -23.82
CA ALA A 584 -18.41 13.51 -22.80
C ALA A 584 -18.90 14.96 -22.67
N MET A 585 -17.99 15.93 -22.82
CA MET A 585 -18.28 17.36 -22.79
C MET A 585 -18.68 17.95 -24.15
N GLY A 586 -18.85 17.11 -25.19
CA GLY A 586 -18.99 17.52 -26.60
C GLY A 586 -20.08 18.55 -26.89
N ASP A 587 -21.22 18.49 -26.22
CA ASP A 587 -22.42 19.27 -26.56
C ASP A 587 -22.49 20.70 -25.95
N LEU A 588 -21.43 21.19 -25.31
CA LEU A 588 -21.48 22.41 -24.47
C LEU A 588 -20.40 23.45 -24.80
N ILE A 589 -20.26 23.79 -26.08
CA ILE A 589 -19.19 24.64 -26.64
C ILE A 589 -19.13 26.10 -26.08
N ASN A 590 -20.16 26.59 -25.39
CA ASN A 590 -20.26 28.02 -24.99
C ASN A 590 -20.20 28.31 -23.49
N GLU A 591 -19.93 27.32 -22.63
CA GLU A 591 -19.81 27.55 -21.18
C GLU A 591 -18.34 27.61 -20.79
N GLY A 592 -17.81 28.79 -20.43
CA GLY A 592 -16.38 29.02 -20.17
C GLY A 592 -15.70 28.04 -19.19
N PHE A 593 -16.48 27.36 -18.33
CA PHE A 593 -16.00 26.32 -17.43
C PHE A 593 -15.53 25.03 -18.15
N LYS A 594 -16.10 24.68 -19.31
CA LYS A 594 -15.67 23.53 -20.12
C LYS A 594 -14.23 23.70 -20.60
N TYR A 595 -13.90 24.92 -21.06
CA TYR A 595 -12.58 25.24 -21.59
C TYR A 595 -11.48 25.05 -20.53
N GLU A 596 -11.69 25.56 -19.31
CA GLU A 596 -10.72 25.42 -18.21
C GLU A 596 -10.51 23.96 -17.77
N ILE A 597 -11.58 23.15 -17.72
CA ILE A 597 -11.47 21.73 -17.37
C ILE A 597 -10.69 20.96 -18.45
N LEU A 598 -11.07 21.12 -19.72
CA LEU A 598 -10.39 20.42 -20.82
C LEU A 598 -8.94 20.89 -20.98
N LYS A 599 -8.66 22.18 -20.75
CA LYS A 599 -7.30 22.72 -20.69
C LYS A 599 -6.50 22.05 -19.58
N SER A 600 -7.04 21.95 -18.36
CA SER A 600 -6.37 21.29 -17.22
C SER A 600 -6.09 19.80 -17.48
N LEU A 601 -7.04 19.09 -18.09
CA LEU A 601 -6.88 17.70 -18.52
C LEU A 601 -5.82 17.54 -19.61
N PHE A 602 -5.81 18.46 -20.58
CA PHE A 602 -4.81 18.49 -21.64
C PHE A 602 -3.42 18.70 -21.06
N ASP A 603 -3.24 19.70 -20.20
CA ASP A 603 -1.99 19.99 -19.50
C ASP A 603 -1.48 18.79 -18.71
N SER A 604 -2.38 18.12 -17.98
CA SER A 604 -2.05 16.93 -17.21
C SER A 604 -1.65 15.75 -18.12
N THR A 605 -2.29 15.61 -19.28
CA THR A 605 -1.91 14.63 -20.31
C THR A 605 -0.50 14.90 -20.84
N LEU A 606 -0.16 16.16 -21.11
CA LEU A 606 1.17 16.55 -21.60
C LEU A 606 2.28 16.40 -20.54
N LYS A 607 1.91 16.38 -19.25
CA LYS A 607 2.83 16.06 -18.15
C LYS A 607 3.01 14.56 -17.92
N ASN A 608 2.16 13.71 -18.53
CA ASN A 608 2.25 12.26 -18.37
C ASN A 608 3.56 11.70 -18.95
N ARG A 609 4.39 11.08 -18.10
CA ARG A 609 5.72 10.58 -18.47
C ARG A 609 5.66 9.45 -19.49
N ASP A 610 4.68 8.55 -19.38
CA ASP A 610 4.52 7.40 -20.27
C ASP A 610 4.13 7.86 -21.68
N PHE A 611 3.24 8.84 -21.78
CA PHE A 611 2.92 9.50 -23.05
C PHE A 611 4.15 10.19 -23.65
N LEU A 612 4.89 10.99 -22.87
CA LEU A 612 6.10 11.66 -23.36
C LEU A 612 7.17 10.68 -23.85
N ASP A 613 7.38 9.56 -23.13
CA ASP A 613 8.35 8.54 -23.52
C ASP A 613 7.91 7.78 -24.77
N LEU A 614 6.62 7.45 -24.90
CA LEU A 614 6.05 6.80 -26.08
C LEU A 614 6.09 7.73 -27.30
N PHE A 615 5.67 8.98 -27.16
CA PHE A 615 5.58 9.94 -28.25
C PHE A 615 6.96 10.45 -28.72
N VAL A 616 7.89 10.71 -27.80
CA VAL A 616 9.16 11.39 -28.14
C VAL A 616 10.36 10.45 -28.26
N ARG A 617 10.39 9.33 -27.53
CA ARG A 617 11.59 8.50 -27.47
C ARG A 617 11.47 7.21 -28.26
N ASN A 618 10.27 6.85 -28.73
CA ASN A 618 9.94 5.52 -29.28
C ASN A 618 10.50 4.38 -28.41
N LYS A 619 10.76 4.69 -27.13
CA LYS A 619 11.16 3.73 -26.12
C LYS A 619 9.85 3.14 -25.70
N ILE A 620 9.66 1.86 -25.99
CA ILE A 620 8.78 1.04 -25.15
C ILE A 620 9.18 1.42 -23.72
N PRO A 621 8.24 1.89 -22.87
CA PRO A 621 8.57 2.23 -21.50
C PRO A 621 9.45 1.11 -20.96
N GLN A 622 10.48 1.41 -20.16
CA GLN A 622 11.13 0.34 -19.42
C GLN A 622 10.12 -0.12 -18.37
N ILE A 623 9.20 -0.97 -18.82
CA ILE A 623 8.12 -1.55 -18.04
C ILE A 623 8.84 -2.37 -16.98
N THR A 624 8.63 -2.01 -15.73
CA THR A 624 8.88 -2.88 -14.59
C THR A 624 8.15 -4.19 -14.89
N ARG A 625 8.90 -5.24 -15.26
CA ARG A 625 8.44 -6.55 -15.74
C ARG A 625 7.52 -7.34 -14.78
N PHE A 626 7.00 -6.71 -13.74
CA PHE A 626 6.34 -7.40 -12.64
C PHE A 626 4.85 -7.69 -12.87
N PHE A 627 4.16 -6.96 -13.74
CA PHE A 627 2.77 -7.26 -14.09
C PHE A 627 2.58 -7.10 -15.60
N ARG A 628 1.73 -7.95 -16.19
CA ARG A 628 1.26 -7.80 -17.57
C ARG A 628 0.35 -6.57 -17.62
N GLN A 629 0.93 -5.37 -17.54
CA GLN A 629 0.18 -4.15 -17.83
C GLN A 629 -0.35 -4.29 -19.25
N GLN A 630 -1.64 -4.00 -19.44
CA GLN A 630 -2.15 -3.80 -20.78
C GLN A 630 -1.22 -2.78 -21.45
N LYS A 631 -0.66 -3.11 -22.61
CA LYS A 631 0.05 -2.12 -23.42
C LYS A 631 -0.93 -0.96 -23.60
N GLU A 632 -0.72 0.16 -22.91
CA GLU A 632 -1.50 1.36 -23.16
C GLU A 632 -1.10 1.82 -24.57
N SER A 633 -1.96 1.51 -25.54
CA SER A 633 -1.90 2.08 -26.88
C SER A 633 -2.78 3.31 -26.89
N PHE A 634 -2.24 4.45 -27.32
CA PHE A 634 -2.99 5.68 -27.47
C PHE A 634 -3.38 5.89 -28.92
N ASP A 635 -4.63 6.27 -29.17
CA ASP A 635 -5.03 6.81 -30.47
C ASP A 635 -4.56 8.26 -30.57
N LEU A 636 -3.30 8.43 -30.99
CA LEU A 636 -2.68 9.74 -31.14
C LEU A 636 -3.47 10.64 -32.09
N ARG A 637 -4.03 10.08 -33.16
CA ARG A 637 -4.80 10.86 -34.15
C ARG A 637 -6.08 11.42 -33.54
N ALA A 638 -6.82 10.61 -32.80
CA ALA A 638 -8.02 11.06 -32.09
C ALA A 638 -7.67 12.10 -31.01
N PHE A 639 -6.59 11.87 -30.26
CA PHE A 639 -6.09 12.81 -29.25
C PHE A 639 -5.78 14.18 -29.85
N PHE A 640 -4.94 14.22 -30.89
CA PHE A 640 -4.58 15.49 -31.53
C PHE A 640 -5.77 16.16 -32.22
N LYS A 641 -6.74 15.40 -32.74
CA LYS A 641 -7.98 15.98 -33.25
C LYS A 641 -8.76 16.72 -32.15
N ALA A 642 -9.01 16.07 -31.02
CA ALA A 642 -9.72 16.68 -29.89
C ALA A 642 -8.96 17.89 -29.32
N ALA A 643 -7.63 17.79 -29.18
CA ALA A 643 -6.79 18.89 -28.72
C ALA A 643 -6.86 20.11 -29.64
N VAL A 644 -6.85 19.89 -30.95
CA VAL A 644 -6.92 20.97 -31.94
C VAL A 644 -8.30 21.62 -32.00
N GLU A 645 -9.37 20.87 -31.77
CA GLU A 645 -10.71 21.44 -31.59
C GLU A 645 -10.73 22.41 -30.41
N LEU A 646 -10.20 22.03 -29.24
CA LEU A 646 -10.06 22.90 -28.07
C LEU A 646 -9.22 24.16 -28.34
N ILE A 647 -8.14 24.04 -29.13
CA ILE A 647 -7.24 25.16 -29.43
C ILE A 647 -7.88 26.14 -30.42
N ILE A 648 -8.54 25.66 -31.47
CA ILE A 648 -9.04 26.52 -32.55
C ILE A 648 -10.38 27.17 -32.21
N GLU A 649 -11.26 26.43 -31.53
CA GLU A 649 -12.64 26.84 -31.28
C GLU A 649 -12.80 28.22 -30.60
N PRO A 650 -11.99 28.60 -29.60
CA PRO A 650 -12.08 29.90 -28.94
C PRO A 650 -11.56 31.08 -29.78
N ILE A 651 -10.80 30.83 -30.86
CA ILE A 651 -10.09 31.89 -31.57
C ILE A 651 -11.04 32.61 -32.54
N GLY A 652 -11.26 33.91 -32.31
CA GLY A 652 -12.10 34.74 -33.18
C GLY A 652 -11.54 34.93 -34.60
N PHE A 653 -12.40 34.75 -35.61
CA PHE A 653 -12.06 34.95 -37.02
C PHE A 653 -11.76 36.42 -37.37
N PRO A 654 -10.82 36.72 -38.29
CA PRO A 654 -9.96 35.79 -39.03
C PRO A 654 -8.83 35.20 -38.16
N LEU A 655 -8.53 33.92 -38.37
CA LEU A 655 -7.47 33.20 -37.68
C LEU A 655 -6.10 33.49 -38.33
N THR A 656 -5.19 34.10 -37.58
CA THR A 656 -3.81 34.41 -38.01
C THR A 656 -2.80 33.52 -37.31
N GLN A 657 -1.56 33.44 -37.83
CA GLN A 657 -0.46 32.73 -37.17
C GLN A 657 -0.24 33.26 -35.75
N GLU A 658 -0.24 34.59 -35.58
CA GLU A 658 -0.05 35.25 -34.29
C GLU A 658 -1.14 34.87 -33.28
N LYS A 659 -2.42 34.87 -33.69
CA LYS A 659 -3.54 34.45 -32.82
C LYS A 659 -3.44 32.97 -32.43
N LEU A 660 -3.05 32.10 -33.35
CA LEU A 660 -2.86 30.68 -33.03
C LEU A 660 -1.68 30.48 -32.07
N GLN A 661 -0.57 31.18 -32.28
CA GLN A 661 0.60 31.10 -31.41
C GLN A 661 0.30 31.63 -30.01
N LEU A 662 -0.42 32.75 -29.89
CA LEU A 662 -0.91 33.27 -28.60
C LEU A 662 -1.76 32.22 -27.87
N GLN A 663 -2.72 31.60 -28.55
CA GLN A 663 -3.57 30.57 -27.93
C GLN A 663 -2.77 29.34 -27.50
N LEU A 664 -1.81 28.91 -28.33
CA LEU A 664 -0.92 27.80 -28.00
C LEU A 664 -0.02 28.13 -26.81
N ASP A 665 0.49 29.35 -26.70
CA ASP A 665 1.31 29.80 -25.57
C ASP A 665 0.49 29.93 -24.27
N GLU A 666 -0.79 30.28 -24.37
CA GLU A 666 -1.73 30.28 -23.24
C GLU A 666 -2.10 28.87 -22.78
N ILE A 667 -2.24 27.93 -23.71
CA ILE A 667 -2.59 26.54 -23.40
C ILE A 667 -1.36 25.75 -22.95
N LEU A 668 -0.19 25.98 -23.55
CA LEU A 668 1.01 25.19 -23.32
C LEU A 668 2.00 25.91 -22.39
N HIS A 669 1.64 26.02 -21.10
CA HIS A 669 2.55 26.58 -20.09
C HIS A 669 3.43 25.49 -19.46
N TYR A 670 4.73 25.51 -19.76
CA TYR A 670 5.65 24.46 -19.31
C TYR A 670 6.53 24.92 -18.14
N PRO A 671 6.49 24.23 -16.97
CA PRO A 671 7.58 24.32 -16.00
C PRO A 671 8.86 23.70 -16.59
N SER A 672 10.04 24.04 -16.04
CA SER A 672 11.39 23.76 -16.58
C SER A 672 11.76 22.30 -16.84
N GLU A 673 10.94 21.32 -16.43
CA GLU A 673 11.20 19.90 -16.66
C GLU A 673 10.75 19.42 -18.06
N ARG A 674 11.62 18.69 -18.77
CA ARG A 674 11.39 18.03 -20.07
C ARG A 674 10.95 18.97 -21.21
N THR A 675 11.47 20.20 -21.23
CA THR A 675 11.12 21.24 -22.21
C THR A 675 11.29 20.77 -23.66
N ALA A 676 12.39 20.07 -23.99
CA ALA A 676 12.65 19.62 -25.36
C ALA A 676 11.62 18.60 -25.88
N GLU A 677 11.10 17.71 -25.02
CA GLU A 677 10.06 16.75 -25.40
C GLU A 677 8.70 17.43 -25.59
N LYS A 678 8.39 18.38 -24.72
CA LYS A 678 7.18 19.19 -24.79
C LYS A 678 7.17 20.09 -26.03
N ASP A 679 8.31 20.69 -26.38
CA ASP A 679 8.47 21.50 -27.60
C ASP A 679 8.21 20.70 -28.88
N LYS A 680 8.56 19.41 -28.90
CA LYS A 680 8.24 18.54 -30.04
C LYS A 680 6.75 18.31 -30.18
N ILE A 681 6.05 18.10 -29.06
CA ILE A 681 4.58 17.97 -29.05
C ILE A 681 3.92 19.28 -29.48
N LYS A 682 4.40 20.42 -28.98
CA LYS A 682 3.94 21.75 -29.38
C LYS A 682 4.06 21.97 -30.90
N ARG A 683 5.23 21.69 -31.48
CA ARG A 683 5.44 21.81 -32.94
C ARG A 683 4.51 20.89 -33.74
N PHE A 684 4.30 19.66 -33.24
CA PHE A 684 3.38 18.72 -33.89
C PHE A 684 1.92 19.18 -33.81
N LEU A 685 1.47 19.67 -32.65
CA LEU A 685 0.15 20.28 -32.44
C LEU A 685 -0.04 21.47 -33.36
N GLU A 686 0.95 22.37 -33.43
CA GLU A 686 0.96 23.50 -34.34
C GLU A 686 0.65 23.02 -35.75
N LEU A 687 1.48 22.11 -36.31
CA LEU A 687 1.32 21.57 -37.65
C LEU A 687 -0.06 20.89 -37.88
N TYR A 688 -0.57 20.20 -36.86
CA TYR A 688 -1.89 19.57 -36.92
C TYR A 688 -3.04 20.60 -36.95
N CYS A 689 -2.91 21.72 -36.22
CA CYS A 689 -3.84 22.86 -36.32
C CYS A 689 -3.87 23.40 -37.75
N TYR A 690 -2.72 23.62 -38.39
CA TYR A 690 -2.68 24.05 -39.80
C TYR A 690 -3.43 23.07 -40.70
N LYS A 691 -3.19 21.77 -40.55
CA LYS A 691 -3.86 20.75 -41.35
C LYS A 691 -5.38 20.84 -41.20
N GLN A 692 -5.88 20.89 -39.98
CA GLN A 692 -7.32 21.00 -39.72
C GLN A 692 -7.94 22.26 -40.30
N LEU A 693 -7.24 23.38 -40.22
CA LEU A 693 -7.70 24.66 -40.77
C LEU A 693 -7.74 24.67 -42.30
N LEU A 694 -6.76 24.04 -42.95
CA LEU A 694 -6.72 23.83 -44.40
C LEU A 694 -7.81 22.84 -44.85
N ASP A 695 -8.02 21.76 -44.09
CA ASP A 695 -9.03 20.74 -44.37
C ASP A 695 -10.46 21.28 -44.22
N SER A 696 -10.70 22.11 -43.21
CA SER A 696 -12.00 22.74 -42.94
C SER A 696 -12.27 24.04 -43.72
N LYS A 697 -11.31 24.48 -44.55
CA LYS A 697 -11.37 25.76 -45.30
C LYS A 697 -11.61 27.00 -44.42
N LYS A 698 -11.27 26.93 -43.13
CA LYS A 698 -11.38 28.04 -42.18
C LYS A 698 -10.30 29.12 -42.37
N ILE A 699 -9.30 28.89 -43.23
CA ILE A 699 -8.31 29.88 -43.67
C ILE A 699 -8.59 30.24 -45.14
N ASN A 700 -8.69 31.54 -45.44
CA ASN A 700 -8.78 32.07 -46.81
C ASN A 700 -7.38 32.39 -47.38
N ALA A 701 -7.29 32.57 -48.71
CA ALA A 701 -6.01 32.82 -49.40
C ALA A 701 -5.26 34.06 -48.88
N THR A 702 -5.97 35.08 -48.42
CA THR A 702 -5.37 36.30 -47.83
C THR A 702 -4.74 36.03 -46.46
N ASN A 703 -5.33 35.17 -45.64
CA ASN A 703 -4.75 34.77 -44.35
C ASN A 703 -3.53 33.85 -44.51
N ILE A 704 -3.46 33.00 -45.56
CA ILE A 704 -2.33 32.08 -45.82
C ILE A 704 -0.99 32.82 -45.93
N ASN A 705 -0.99 34.04 -46.44
CA ASN A 705 0.21 34.86 -46.60
C ASN A 705 0.88 35.26 -45.27
N TYR A 706 0.14 35.20 -44.15
CA TYR A 706 0.67 35.48 -42.80
C TYR A 706 1.37 34.27 -42.17
N TRP A 707 1.32 33.09 -42.80
CA TRP A 707 1.90 31.85 -42.28
C TRP A 707 3.26 31.51 -42.92
N LYS A 708 4.21 32.46 -42.84
CA LYS A 708 5.48 32.42 -43.60
C LYS A 708 6.41 31.27 -43.19
N ASN A 709 6.23 30.74 -41.98
CA ASN A 709 7.11 29.72 -41.40
C ASN A 709 6.59 28.28 -41.54
N ILE A 710 5.53 28.04 -42.32
CA ILE A 710 4.94 26.70 -42.44
C ILE A 710 5.94 25.66 -42.96
N ASN A 711 6.82 26.04 -43.90
CA ASN A 711 7.89 25.16 -44.40
C ASN A 711 8.91 24.84 -43.31
N VAL A 712 9.24 25.82 -42.47
CA VAL A 712 10.17 25.67 -41.34
C VAL A 712 9.55 24.76 -40.27
N LEU A 713 8.29 24.98 -39.92
CA LEU A 713 7.54 24.15 -38.97
C LEU A 713 7.37 22.72 -39.48
N ALA A 714 7.00 22.54 -40.75
CA ALA A 714 6.88 21.23 -41.38
C ALA A 714 8.23 20.51 -41.39
N HIS A 715 9.34 21.21 -41.67
CA HIS A 715 10.68 20.64 -41.59
C HIS A 715 11.05 20.26 -40.14
N GLN A 716 10.75 21.11 -39.16
CA GLN A 716 10.95 20.79 -37.74
C GLN A 716 10.10 19.60 -37.29
N CYS A 717 8.87 19.44 -37.79
CA CYS A 717 8.04 18.27 -37.53
C CYS A 717 8.56 17.02 -38.25
N LYS A 718 9.12 17.16 -39.46
CA LYS A 718 9.84 16.08 -40.14
C LYS A 718 11.08 15.65 -39.36
N GLN A 719 11.66 16.47 -38.48
CA GLN A 719 12.71 16.02 -37.56
C GLN A 719 12.18 15.14 -36.41
N ILE A 720 10.86 15.14 -36.17
CA ILE A 720 10.17 14.19 -35.27
C ILE A 720 10.00 12.81 -35.95
N SER A 721 10.30 12.69 -37.25
CA SER A 721 10.16 11.46 -38.06
C SER A 721 10.87 10.21 -37.52
N TYR A 722 11.90 10.38 -36.70
CA TYR A 722 12.54 9.25 -35.99
C TYR A 722 11.57 8.51 -35.05
N CYS A 723 10.39 9.08 -34.75
CA CYS A 723 9.50 8.60 -33.70
C CYS A 723 8.08 8.22 -34.18
N VAL A 724 7.49 8.86 -35.21
CA VAL A 724 6.10 8.59 -35.63
C VAL A 724 5.88 8.78 -37.16
N PRO A 725 5.50 7.73 -37.92
CA PRO A 725 5.23 7.81 -39.37
C PRO A 725 4.10 8.79 -39.78
N ASP A 726 3.12 9.01 -38.91
CA ASP A 726 2.02 9.94 -39.17
C ASP A 726 2.47 11.39 -39.24
N ALA A 727 3.61 11.73 -38.60
CA ALA A 727 4.13 13.09 -38.66
C ALA A 727 4.73 13.47 -40.02
N LEU A 728 5.36 12.51 -40.70
CA LEU A 728 5.83 12.69 -42.07
C LEU A 728 4.64 12.93 -43.02
N LYS A 729 3.65 12.03 -42.98
CA LYS A 729 2.44 12.14 -43.81
C LYS A 729 1.68 13.44 -43.56
N LEU A 730 1.60 13.89 -42.30
CA LEU A 730 0.98 15.16 -41.95
C LEU A 730 1.74 16.34 -42.55
N ALA A 731 3.06 16.38 -42.38
CA ALA A 731 3.90 17.47 -42.88
C ALA A 731 3.83 17.58 -44.40
N ASP A 732 3.93 16.46 -45.12
CA ASP A 732 3.80 16.43 -46.58
C ASP A 732 2.39 16.89 -47.00
N SER A 733 1.35 16.36 -46.37
CA SER A 733 -0.03 16.75 -46.65
C SER A 733 -0.32 18.24 -46.43
N VAL A 734 0.28 18.86 -45.40
CA VAL A 734 0.13 20.31 -45.14
C VAL A 734 0.90 21.13 -46.17
N LEU A 735 2.13 20.72 -46.50
CA LEU A 735 2.97 21.38 -47.50
C LEU A 735 2.33 21.35 -48.88
N ASP A 736 1.84 20.21 -49.33
CA ASP A 736 1.20 20.05 -50.64
C ASP A 736 -0.02 20.97 -50.79
N ARG A 737 -0.89 20.99 -49.77
CA ARG A 737 -2.05 21.90 -49.74
C ARG A 737 -1.63 23.36 -49.65
N TYR A 738 -0.63 23.69 -48.85
CA TYR A 738 -0.10 25.04 -48.74
C TYR A 738 0.46 25.54 -50.07
N TYR A 739 1.27 24.74 -50.77
CA TYR A 739 1.81 25.11 -52.08
C TYR A 739 0.73 25.24 -53.15
N THR A 740 -0.35 24.46 -53.06
CA THR A 740 -1.51 24.59 -53.96
C THR A 740 -2.27 25.89 -53.73
N LEU A 741 -2.40 26.32 -52.46
CA LEU A 741 -3.16 27.51 -52.08
C LEU A 741 -2.35 28.80 -52.14
N LYS A 742 -1.03 28.72 -51.97
CA LYS A 742 -0.12 29.84 -52.16
C LYS A 742 -0.01 30.12 -53.67
N PRO A 743 -0.28 31.35 -54.13
CA PRO A 743 -0.08 31.66 -55.54
C PRO A 743 1.38 31.37 -55.88
N VAL A 744 1.59 30.45 -56.81
CA VAL A 744 2.91 30.20 -57.41
C VAL A 744 3.25 31.50 -58.14
N VAL A 745 4.07 32.34 -57.51
CA VAL A 745 4.68 33.46 -58.23
C VAL A 745 5.51 32.80 -59.33
N PRO A 746 5.18 33.01 -60.62
CA PRO A 746 6.00 32.47 -61.69
C PRO A 746 7.42 32.97 -61.45
N LYS A 747 8.41 32.07 -61.40
CA LYS A 747 9.81 32.51 -61.48
C LYS A 747 9.88 33.34 -62.75
N VAL A 748 10.14 34.64 -62.61
CA VAL A 748 10.43 35.52 -63.74
C VAL A 748 11.59 34.85 -64.47
N ALA A 749 11.31 34.33 -65.67
CA ALA A 749 12.36 33.89 -66.57
C ALA A 749 13.23 35.11 -66.83
N LEU A 750 14.48 35.07 -66.39
CA LEU A 750 15.48 36.04 -66.79
C LEU A 750 15.64 35.91 -68.30
N SER A 751 14.94 36.76 -69.04
CA SER A 751 15.26 37.03 -70.43
C SER A 751 16.64 37.65 -70.48
N GLN A 752 17.43 37.13 -71.40
CA GLN A 752 18.75 37.59 -71.81
C GLN A 752 18.87 39.11 -71.79
N GLY A 753 19.90 39.62 -71.12
CA GLY A 753 20.43 40.96 -71.36
C GLY A 753 21.91 40.80 -71.64
N GLY A 754 22.32 41.16 -72.87
CA GLY A 754 23.68 40.97 -73.36
C GLY A 754 24.76 41.72 -72.58
N LEU A 755 26.00 41.41 -72.97
CA LEU A 755 27.21 42.22 -72.87
C LEU A 755 27.25 43.35 -71.80
N ILE A 756 28.06 43.04 -70.77
CA ILE A 756 29.07 43.89 -70.10
C ILE A 756 28.62 44.71 -68.86
N PRO A 757 29.45 44.85 -67.78
CA PRO A 757 30.71 44.17 -67.42
C PRO A 757 30.67 43.43 -66.06
N GLU A 758 31.44 42.35 -65.97
CA GLU A 758 31.82 41.72 -64.70
C GLU A 758 32.88 42.55 -63.97
N ARG A 759 32.66 42.77 -62.66
CA ARG A 759 33.73 42.73 -61.67
C ARG A 759 33.22 42.46 -60.26
N ASN A 760 33.77 41.36 -59.73
CA ASN A 760 34.12 41.08 -58.34
C ASN A 760 33.04 40.72 -57.30
N GLN A 761 33.14 39.43 -56.91
CA GLN A 761 33.41 38.92 -55.55
C GLN A 761 32.46 39.38 -54.42
N TYR A 762 31.72 38.46 -53.83
CA TYR A 762 32.08 37.74 -52.59
C TYR A 762 30.88 36.89 -52.07
N ILE A 763 31.15 35.60 -51.80
CA ILE A 763 30.62 34.71 -50.72
C ILE A 763 29.09 34.55 -50.58
N TRP A 764 28.55 33.39 -50.98
CA TRP A 764 28.11 32.23 -50.15
C TRP A 764 27.54 31.14 -51.06
#